data_AF-A0A561TX11-F1
#
_entry.id   AF-A0A561TX11-F1
#
_cell.length_a   1.000
_cell.length_b   1.000
_cell.length_c   1.000
_cell.angle_alpha   90.00
_cell.angle_beta   90.00
_cell.angle_gamma   90.00
#
_symmetry.space_group_name_H-M   'P 1'
#
loop_
_entity.id
_entity.type
_entity.pdbx_description
1 polymer ?
#
loop_
_entity_poly.entity_id
_entity_poly.type
_entity_poly.pdbx_seq_one_letter_code
_entity_poly.pdbx_strand_id
1 'polypeptide(L)'
;MEKSGAIELAERWLRASGQRVGESDGVRVEHERVSQVPEGWFVPYGNVAFLDHGDPGKEIFPPPALIVTEPEGQVRFANTTPRPGFSKPVVWPGEQAYAEIVDPEYQAAELFELGVPRVKIAGWEIQHPDGRKEGKANPAYKPGPLRCGFPRHHNKLEALLNHHELKQLDREKFLAGLYGTEVLVPLQLGSEELHSDAHSFSQHGTEAIRVYSSPQRIPSALRWWRMKVATFAQRYPTATMVINDGSYPSQKVTAAELAELPTKYRVFASSQAYLPAEPTIETEPGFDGSLDDHARALQQQFGLPTPPTLSRQKVADARESGFNLTLDERAKLLTAEAWKTRNSRGYQVLPSAGDDLSAETWPTDLRANGLMSLHDQAGRVWPAVETFGKYPRMGGTDPHTSWHSVVGAFVGFAIGDALGTAVDGLSWAEIQQRFGPAGITDLQVVFERPGQVSWRTQLMMFLTEGAIRGSAGKNGDSAMRSAHARFLVTQGVPWQQAAGTLAAEHPEPDGWLVRVPELHAQRGVPPQLVEAVRAAVAEPGGDHGLFGPMMLAWGLPGALARNGFPTGGWRRTPDDLVATAVLEQLLSRLFLRQKAGNAVCIRVLDLLEGPYATPATPPEQQARDLLRDVHKRWFKFLQHDITEIEQIGGGVDTFSVLGRAVFAAARREYDPRTALTVAVNHSGRSAMTGALAGAMVGARAGIAGLPREWVEALDVGEVIRELADEAYWNFAQRNPYEESDDWAGRYPNW
;
A
#
# COMPACT_ATOMS: atom_id res chain seq x y z
N MET A 1 -39.30 7.26 5.54
CA MET A 1 -40.50 6.89 4.75
C MET A 1 -41.26 5.83 5.55
N GLU A 2 -42.58 5.94 5.65
CA GLU A 2 -43.38 4.89 6.32
C GLU A 2 -43.62 3.70 5.40
N LYS A 3 -43.91 2.53 5.98
CA LYS A 3 -44.23 1.28 5.27
C LYS A 3 -45.28 1.47 4.17
N SER A 4 -46.33 2.24 4.47
CA SER A 4 -47.43 2.57 3.55
C SER A 4 -46.94 3.32 2.31
N GLY A 5 -46.04 4.30 2.48
CA GLY A 5 -45.47 5.06 1.38
C GLY A 5 -44.60 4.21 0.45
N ALA A 6 -43.84 3.26 1.00
CA ALA A 6 -43.05 2.31 0.20
C ALA A 6 -43.95 1.38 -0.64
N ILE A 7 -45.04 0.87 -0.05
CA ILE A 7 -46.04 0.06 -0.74
C ILE A 7 -46.68 0.87 -1.88
N GLU A 8 -47.13 2.09 -1.59
CA GLU A 8 -47.76 2.95 -2.58
C GLU A 8 -46.84 3.22 -3.77
N LEU A 9 -45.56 3.50 -3.50
CA LEU A 9 -44.57 3.77 -4.55
C LEU A 9 -44.30 2.54 -5.42
N ALA A 10 -44.16 1.36 -4.81
CA ALA A 10 -44.01 0.10 -5.51
C ALA A 10 -45.22 -0.22 -6.40
N GLU A 11 -46.44 -0.10 -5.86
CA GLU A 11 -47.67 -0.29 -6.62
C GLU A 11 -47.83 0.73 -7.75
N ARG A 12 -47.41 1.98 -7.54
CA ARG A 12 -47.40 3.02 -8.58
C ARG A 12 -46.51 2.63 -9.75
N TRP A 13 -45.31 2.12 -9.47
CA TRP A 13 -44.42 1.62 -10.52
C TRP A 13 -45.00 0.38 -11.22
N LEU A 14 -45.56 -0.58 -10.47
CA LEU A 14 -46.19 -1.77 -11.07
C LEU A 14 -47.31 -1.37 -12.05
N ARG A 15 -48.22 -0.47 -11.65
CA ARG A 15 -49.27 0.07 -12.54
C ARG A 15 -48.67 0.78 -13.77
N ALA A 16 -47.66 1.62 -13.57
CA ALA A 16 -46.99 2.33 -14.66
C ALA A 16 -46.34 1.36 -15.66
N SER A 17 -45.73 0.28 -15.19
CA SER A 17 -45.13 -0.77 -16.01
C SER A 17 -46.12 -1.68 -16.75
N GLY A 18 -47.43 -1.36 -16.68
CA GLY A 18 -48.49 -2.08 -17.38
C GLY A 18 -49.05 -3.29 -16.62
N GLN A 19 -48.68 -3.46 -15.34
CA GLN A 19 -49.22 -4.54 -14.50
C GLN A 19 -50.61 -4.17 -13.97
N ARG A 20 -51.52 -5.14 -13.96
CA ARG A 20 -52.84 -5.02 -13.33
C ARG A 20 -52.71 -5.30 -11.83
N VAL A 21 -52.69 -4.25 -11.02
CA VAL A 21 -52.41 -4.36 -9.57
C VAL A 21 -53.71 -4.57 -8.79
N GLY A 22 -53.82 -5.70 -8.08
CA GLY A 22 -54.98 -6.04 -7.24
C GLY A 22 -56.14 -6.75 -7.97
N GLU A 23 -56.00 -7.02 -9.27
CA GLU A 23 -56.96 -7.82 -10.04
C GLU A 23 -56.66 -9.32 -9.94
N SER A 24 -57.68 -10.17 -10.08
CA SER A 24 -57.57 -11.63 -9.88
C SER A 24 -56.56 -12.33 -10.81
N ASP A 25 -56.33 -11.80 -12.02
CA ASP A 25 -55.33 -12.30 -12.98
C ASP A 25 -54.05 -11.46 -13.03
N GLY A 26 -53.90 -10.51 -12.10
CA GLY A 26 -52.82 -9.55 -12.01
C GLY A 26 -51.76 -9.87 -10.93
N VAL A 27 -51.10 -8.83 -10.44
CA VAL A 27 -50.09 -8.91 -9.36
C VAL A 27 -50.53 -8.14 -8.12
N ARG A 28 -50.05 -8.55 -6.95
CA ARG A 28 -50.29 -7.87 -5.67
C ARG A 28 -49.04 -7.86 -4.81
N VAL A 29 -48.81 -6.75 -4.11
CA VAL A 29 -47.78 -6.65 -3.08
C VAL A 29 -48.22 -7.50 -1.87
N GLU A 30 -47.30 -8.28 -1.31
CA GLU A 30 -47.55 -9.07 -0.09
C GLU A 30 -47.35 -8.17 1.14
N HIS A 31 -48.35 -7.33 1.46
CA HIS A 31 -48.25 -6.27 2.49
C HIS A 31 -47.73 -6.77 3.85
N GLU A 32 -48.07 -8.00 4.26
CA GLU A 32 -47.63 -8.61 5.52
C GLU A 32 -46.14 -8.99 5.53
N ARG A 33 -45.56 -9.25 4.36
CA ARG A 33 -44.16 -9.63 4.18
C ARG A 33 -43.26 -8.44 3.85
N VAL A 34 -43.82 -7.26 3.65
CA VAL A 34 -43.06 -6.01 3.53
C VAL A 34 -42.34 -5.70 4.84
N SER A 35 -41.02 -5.55 4.78
CA SER A 35 -40.14 -5.37 5.94
C SER A 35 -39.00 -4.40 5.67
N GLN A 36 -38.46 -3.79 6.72
CA GLN A 36 -37.23 -3.01 6.62
C GLN A 36 -36.02 -3.93 6.38
N VAL A 37 -35.15 -3.47 5.49
CA VAL A 37 -33.81 -4.00 5.20
C VAL A 37 -32.82 -2.83 5.24
N PRO A 38 -31.50 -3.06 5.34
CA PRO A 38 -30.53 -1.97 5.45
C PRO A 38 -30.53 -0.98 4.27
N GLU A 39 -30.93 -1.42 3.07
CA GLU A 39 -31.08 -0.56 1.89
C GLU A 39 -32.37 0.29 1.90
N GLY A 40 -33.41 -0.11 2.64
CA GLY A 40 -34.72 0.54 2.67
C GLY A 40 -35.87 -0.44 2.94
N TRP A 41 -36.95 -0.36 2.17
CA TRP A 41 -38.10 -1.27 2.30
C TRP A 41 -38.06 -2.38 1.27
N PHE A 42 -38.02 -3.64 1.73
CA PHE A 42 -38.19 -4.81 0.88
C PHE A 42 -39.68 -5.07 0.65
N VAL A 43 -40.11 -5.03 -0.61
CA VAL A 43 -41.50 -5.07 -1.04
C VAL A 43 -41.72 -6.26 -1.98
N PRO A 44 -42.00 -7.46 -1.44
CA PRO A 44 -42.31 -8.64 -2.25
C PRO A 44 -43.67 -8.50 -2.92
N TYR A 45 -43.78 -9.03 -4.14
CA TYR A 45 -45.05 -9.08 -4.87
C TYR A 45 -45.15 -10.41 -5.62
N GLY A 46 -46.38 -10.79 -6.00
CA GLY A 46 -46.62 -12.03 -6.71
C GLY A 46 -47.91 -12.00 -7.50
N ASN A 47 -48.17 -13.03 -8.29
CA ASN A 47 -49.45 -13.19 -8.98
C ASN A 47 -50.57 -13.45 -7.96
N VAL A 48 -51.71 -12.78 -8.10
CA VAL A 48 -52.83 -12.91 -7.15
C VAL A 48 -53.33 -14.36 -7.06
N ALA A 49 -53.40 -15.09 -8.18
CA ALA A 49 -53.84 -16.48 -8.19
C ALA A 49 -52.89 -17.42 -7.42
N PHE A 50 -51.58 -17.17 -7.48
CA PHE A 50 -50.62 -17.92 -6.67
C PHE A 50 -50.71 -17.54 -5.20
N LEU A 51 -50.80 -16.24 -4.89
CA LEU A 51 -50.82 -15.76 -3.50
C LEU A 51 -52.09 -16.18 -2.74
N ASP A 52 -53.26 -16.17 -3.39
CA ASP A 52 -54.55 -16.47 -2.74
C ASP A 52 -54.93 -17.96 -2.81
N HIS A 53 -54.51 -18.67 -3.87
CA HIS A 53 -54.96 -20.04 -4.14
C HIS A 53 -53.82 -21.06 -4.28
N GLY A 54 -52.56 -20.63 -4.20
CA GLY A 54 -51.40 -21.50 -4.32
C GLY A 54 -51.22 -22.13 -5.70
N ASP A 55 -51.75 -21.53 -6.78
CA ASP A 55 -51.67 -22.06 -8.15
C ASP A 55 -50.20 -22.09 -8.65
N PRO A 56 -49.56 -23.28 -8.73
CA PRO A 56 -48.14 -23.38 -9.07
C PRO A 56 -47.84 -22.89 -10.49
N GLY A 57 -48.81 -22.93 -11.40
CA GLY A 57 -48.65 -22.43 -12.77
C GLY A 57 -48.60 -20.90 -12.89
N LYS A 58 -48.89 -20.20 -11.79
CA LYS A 58 -48.88 -18.74 -11.67
C LYS A 58 -47.77 -18.23 -10.76
N GLU A 59 -46.93 -19.13 -10.22
CA GLU A 59 -45.77 -18.74 -9.44
C GLU A 59 -44.77 -17.97 -10.30
N ILE A 60 -44.32 -16.82 -9.79
CA ILE A 60 -43.23 -16.08 -10.42
C ILE A 60 -41.94 -16.54 -9.74
N PHE A 61 -41.07 -17.19 -10.52
CA PHE A 61 -39.80 -17.71 -10.01
C PHE A 61 -38.59 -17.07 -10.73
N PRO A 62 -37.57 -16.58 -10.00
CA PRO A 62 -37.53 -16.43 -8.54
C PRO A 62 -38.59 -15.43 -8.04
N PRO A 63 -39.06 -15.55 -6.78
CA PRO A 63 -40.06 -14.64 -6.22
C PRO A 63 -39.62 -13.19 -6.39
N PRO A 64 -40.42 -12.34 -7.02
CA PRO A 64 -39.98 -11.00 -7.35
C PRO A 64 -40.19 -10.08 -6.15
N ALA A 65 -39.28 -9.13 -5.99
CA ALA A 65 -39.40 -8.11 -4.98
C ALA A 65 -38.80 -6.80 -5.47
N LEU A 66 -39.32 -5.70 -4.94
CA LEU A 66 -38.77 -4.37 -5.11
C LEU A 66 -38.09 -3.93 -3.82
N ILE A 67 -37.13 -3.04 -3.94
CA ILE A 67 -36.58 -2.27 -2.83
C ILE A 67 -36.95 -0.81 -3.07
N VAL A 68 -37.55 -0.18 -2.06
CA VAL A 68 -37.73 1.27 -2.04
C VAL A 68 -36.68 1.86 -1.12
N THR A 69 -35.69 2.54 -1.67
CA THR A 69 -34.55 3.06 -0.91
C THR A 69 -34.95 4.19 0.02
N GLU A 70 -34.22 4.34 1.13
CA GLU A 70 -34.35 5.49 2.02
C GLU A 70 -33.03 6.28 2.11
N PRO A 71 -33.08 7.63 2.17
CA PRO A 71 -34.27 8.49 2.14
C PRO A 71 -34.78 8.84 0.72
N GLU A 72 -34.06 8.47 -0.34
CA GLU A 72 -34.32 8.96 -1.70
C GLU A 72 -35.61 8.45 -2.34
N GLY A 73 -36.17 7.35 -1.85
CA GLY A 73 -37.39 6.75 -2.39
C GLY A 73 -37.19 6.21 -3.81
N GLN A 74 -36.00 5.72 -4.15
CA GLN A 74 -35.78 5.12 -5.47
C GLN A 74 -36.34 3.69 -5.47
N VAL A 75 -37.12 3.34 -6.49
CA VAL A 75 -37.61 1.96 -6.69
C VAL A 75 -36.55 1.16 -7.43
N ARG A 76 -36.22 -0.01 -6.89
CA ARG A 76 -35.15 -0.88 -7.39
C ARG A 76 -35.64 -2.32 -7.45
N PHE A 77 -35.20 -3.10 -8.43
CA PHE A 77 -35.36 -4.55 -8.40
C PHE A 77 -34.47 -5.13 -7.30
N ALA A 78 -35.08 -5.84 -6.35
CA ALA A 78 -34.33 -6.62 -5.38
C ALA A 78 -33.62 -7.78 -6.09
N ASN A 79 -32.40 -8.10 -5.68
CA ASN A 79 -31.78 -9.33 -6.14
C ASN A 79 -32.31 -10.51 -5.31
N THR A 80 -33.26 -11.25 -5.87
CA THR A 80 -33.86 -12.44 -5.25
C THR A 80 -33.29 -13.76 -5.80
N THR A 81 -32.26 -13.68 -6.64
CA THR A 81 -31.58 -14.86 -7.17
C THR A 81 -30.64 -15.48 -6.13
N PRO A 82 -30.26 -16.75 -6.26
CA PRO A 82 -29.23 -17.36 -5.39
C PRO A 82 -27.84 -16.71 -5.51
N ARG A 83 -27.62 -15.86 -6.52
CA ARG A 83 -26.33 -15.20 -6.75
C ARG A 83 -26.32 -13.84 -6.06
N PRO A 84 -25.33 -13.55 -5.19
CA PRO A 84 -25.19 -12.23 -4.57
C PRO A 84 -25.03 -11.11 -5.61
N GLY A 85 -25.53 -9.92 -5.29
CA GLY A 85 -25.47 -8.76 -6.19
C GLY A 85 -26.36 -7.62 -5.73
N PHE A 86 -26.01 -6.39 -6.12
CA PHE A 86 -26.78 -5.20 -5.76
C PHE A 86 -28.16 -5.18 -6.42
N SER A 87 -29.10 -4.51 -5.74
CA SER A 87 -30.36 -4.09 -6.34
C SER A 87 -30.09 -3.15 -7.52
N LYS A 88 -31.00 -3.12 -8.50
CA LYS A 88 -30.86 -2.28 -9.72
C LYS A 88 -32.01 -1.30 -9.85
N PRO A 89 -31.78 -0.05 -10.26
CA PRO A 89 -32.88 0.90 -10.43
C PRO A 89 -33.86 0.38 -11.47
N VAL A 90 -35.16 0.57 -11.21
CA VAL A 90 -36.19 0.31 -12.22
C VAL A 90 -36.17 1.44 -13.26
N VAL A 91 -36.69 1.13 -14.46
CA VAL A 91 -36.95 2.14 -15.49
C VAL A 91 -38.43 2.51 -15.42
N TRP A 92 -38.74 3.82 -15.34
CA TRP A 92 -40.11 4.29 -15.46
C TRP A 92 -40.50 4.40 -16.95
N PRO A 93 -41.76 4.09 -17.30
CA PRO A 93 -42.23 4.26 -18.68
C PRO A 93 -42.03 5.70 -19.17
N GLY A 94 -41.38 5.85 -20.33
CA GLY A 94 -41.05 7.15 -20.93
C GLY A 94 -39.75 7.77 -20.45
N GLU A 95 -39.05 7.20 -19.47
CA GLU A 95 -37.71 7.62 -19.05
C GLU A 95 -36.61 6.88 -19.82
N GLN A 96 -35.43 7.50 -19.91
CA GLN A 96 -34.25 6.86 -20.50
C GLN A 96 -33.72 5.76 -19.57
N ALA A 97 -33.43 4.59 -20.14
CA ALA A 97 -32.73 3.54 -19.41
C ALA A 97 -31.27 3.96 -19.16
N TYR A 98 -30.84 3.86 -17.91
CA TYR A 98 -29.47 4.10 -17.51
C TYR A 98 -28.93 2.94 -16.68
N ALA A 99 -27.67 2.59 -16.88
CA ALA A 99 -26.95 1.64 -16.04
C ALA A 99 -26.03 2.41 -15.07
N GLU A 100 -26.12 2.10 -13.78
CA GLU A 100 -25.22 2.66 -12.78
C GLU A 100 -23.81 2.07 -12.95
N ILE A 101 -22.82 2.95 -13.09
CA ILE A 101 -21.41 2.58 -13.02
C ILE A 101 -21.01 2.63 -11.55
N VAL A 102 -21.01 1.48 -10.88
CA VAL A 102 -20.64 1.39 -9.47
C VAL A 102 -19.13 1.47 -9.32
N ASP A 103 -18.68 2.14 -8.25
CA ASP A 103 -17.28 2.16 -7.85
C ASP A 103 -16.72 0.73 -7.75
N PRO A 104 -15.61 0.42 -8.44
CA PRO A 104 -15.11 -0.95 -8.51
C PRO A 104 -14.67 -1.50 -7.15
N GLU A 105 -14.18 -0.64 -6.25
CA GLU A 105 -13.82 -1.07 -4.89
C GLU A 105 -15.07 -1.40 -4.06
N TYR A 106 -16.11 -0.56 -4.13
CA TYR A 106 -17.38 -0.86 -3.46
C TYR A 106 -18.05 -2.12 -4.03
N GLN A 107 -17.91 -2.35 -5.35
CA GLN A 107 -18.39 -3.56 -5.99
C GLN A 107 -17.65 -4.80 -5.50
N ALA A 108 -16.32 -4.73 -5.37
CA ALA A 108 -15.48 -5.81 -4.84
C ALA A 108 -15.67 -6.05 -3.34
N ALA A 109 -16.18 -5.07 -2.59
CA ALA A 109 -16.47 -5.23 -1.16
C ALA A 109 -17.68 -6.14 -0.88
N GLU A 110 -18.52 -6.42 -1.88
CA GLU A 110 -19.66 -7.34 -1.79
C GLU A 110 -20.65 -7.03 -0.64
N LEU A 111 -20.85 -5.74 -0.37
CA LEU A 111 -21.78 -5.22 0.65
C LEU A 111 -23.21 -5.11 0.10
N PHE A 112 -23.67 -6.15 -0.59
CA PHE A 112 -24.90 -6.12 -1.38
C PHE A 112 -26.14 -5.80 -0.55
N GLU A 113 -26.16 -6.25 0.70
CA GLU A 113 -27.23 -6.03 1.67
C GLU A 113 -27.47 -4.54 2.00
N LEU A 114 -26.46 -3.68 1.78
CA LEU A 114 -26.53 -2.25 2.07
C LEU A 114 -27.02 -1.41 0.88
N GLY A 115 -27.21 -2.04 -0.28
CA GLY A 115 -27.49 -1.36 -1.53
C GLY A 115 -26.30 -0.60 -2.10
N VAL A 116 -26.54 0.25 -3.10
CA VAL A 116 -25.51 1.14 -3.66
C VAL A 116 -25.78 2.58 -3.21
N PRO A 117 -25.00 3.14 -2.27
CA PRO A 117 -25.11 4.55 -1.93
C PRO A 117 -24.86 5.43 -3.16
N ARG A 118 -25.58 6.54 -3.29
CA ARG A 118 -25.41 7.47 -4.42
C ARG A 118 -23.96 7.95 -4.58
N VAL A 119 -23.23 8.11 -3.48
CA VAL A 119 -21.80 8.50 -3.49
C VAL A 119 -20.87 7.42 -4.04
N LYS A 120 -21.34 6.19 -4.20
CA LYS A 120 -20.60 5.05 -4.79
C LYS A 120 -20.95 4.81 -6.25
N ILE A 121 -21.87 5.58 -6.83
CA ILE A 121 -22.15 5.56 -8.26
C ILE A 121 -21.17 6.54 -8.92
N ALA A 122 -20.20 6.05 -9.69
CA ALA A 122 -19.23 6.88 -10.40
C ALA A 122 -19.88 7.70 -11.53
N GLY A 123 -20.92 7.15 -12.13
CA GLY A 123 -21.69 7.77 -13.19
C GLY A 123 -22.74 6.82 -13.72
N TRP A 124 -23.30 7.18 -14.86
CA TRP A 124 -24.33 6.41 -15.54
C TRP A 124 -23.93 6.21 -17.00
N GLU A 125 -24.14 5.00 -17.51
CA GLU A 125 -24.16 4.73 -18.94
C GLU A 125 -25.60 4.83 -19.43
N ILE A 126 -25.89 5.87 -20.22
CA ILE A 126 -27.20 6.08 -20.84
C ILE A 126 -27.19 5.37 -22.18
N GLN A 127 -28.14 4.47 -22.38
CA GLN A 127 -28.34 3.80 -23.66
C GLN A 127 -29.46 4.48 -24.44
N HIS A 128 -29.12 5.05 -25.58
CA HIS A 128 -30.06 5.74 -26.46
C HIS A 128 -30.80 4.72 -27.36
N PRO A 129 -32.02 5.03 -27.87
CA PRO A 129 -32.78 4.12 -28.73
C PRO A 129 -32.07 3.72 -30.03
N ASP A 130 -31.12 4.54 -30.49
CA ASP A 130 -30.27 4.30 -31.67
C ASP A 130 -29.07 3.37 -31.38
N GLY A 131 -28.92 2.89 -30.14
CA GLY A 131 -27.81 2.05 -29.70
C GLY A 131 -26.58 2.82 -29.22
N ARG A 132 -26.56 4.16 -29.30
CA ARG A 132 -25.47 4.98 -28.78
C ARG A 132 -25.41 4.88 -27.26
N LYS A 133 -24.19 4.80 -26.72
CA LYS A 133 -23.92 4.85 -25.28
C LYS A 133 -23.29 6.18 -24.92
N GLU A 134 -23.78 6.79 -23.84
CA GLU A 134 -23.28 8.06 -23.34
C GLU A 134 -23.00 7.96 -21.84
N GLY A 135 -21.75 8.25 -21.46
CA GLY A 135 -21.34 8.28 -20.06
C GLY A 135 -21.65 9.64 -19.43
N LYS A 136 -22.40 9.63 -18.33
CA LYS A 136 -22.66 10.81 -17.49
C LYS A 136 -21.99 10.65 -16.14
N ALA A 137 -21.03 11.51 -15.81
CA ALA A 137 -20.38 11.49 -14.51
C ALA A 137 -21.34 11.89 -13.38
N ASN A 138 -21.20 11.27 -12.21
CA ASN A 138 -21.92 11.67 -11.01
C ASN A 138 -21.12 12.70 -10.20
N PRO A 139 -21.60 13.96 -10.06
CA PRO A 139 -20.88 14.96 -9.28
C PRO A 139 -20.81 14.65 -7.78
N ALA A 140 -21.65 13.75 -7.27
CA ALA A 140 -21.63 13.31 -5.88
C ALA A 140 -20.72 12.09 -5.63
N TYR A 141 -20.07 11.55 -6.68
CA TYR A 141 -19.21 10.38 -6.55
C TYR A 141 -18.01 10.65 -5.62
N LYS A 142 -17.77 9.72 -4.71
CA LYS A 142 -16.59 9.67 -3.85
C LYS A 142 -15.80 8.40 -4.17
N PRO A 143 -14.48 8.47 -4.43
CA PRO A 143 -13.65 7.30 -4.68
C PRO A 143 -13.70 6.25 -3.57
N GLY A 144 -13.41 5.00 -3.91
CA GLY A 144 -13.23 3.93 -2.95
C GLY A 144 -12.09 4.16 -1.96
N PRO A 145 -12.04 3.43 -0.84
CA PRO A 145 -11.08 3.67 0.23
C PRO A 145 -9.62 3.52 -0.18
N LEU A 146 -9.28 2.49 -0.97
CA LEU A 146 -7.92 2.26 -1.42
C LEU A 146 -7.39 3.45 -2.18
N ARG A 147 -8.20 4.02 -3.10
CA ARG A 147 -7.83 5.21 -3.85
C ARG A 147 -7.67 6.45 -2.96
N CYS A 148 -8.42 6.53 -1.87
CA CYS A 148 -8.22 7.55 -0.82
C CYS A 148 -7.03 7.24 0.12
N GLY A 149 -6.24 6.20 -0.17
CA GLY A 149 -5.06 5.75 0.58
C GLY A 149 -5.37 5.09 1.92
N PHE A 150 -6.57 4.52 2.06
CA PHE A 150 -6.90 3.66 3.20
C PHE A 150 -6.19 2.30 3.08
N PRO A 151 -5.98 1.59 4.20
CA PRO A 151 -5.41 0.26 4.17
C PRO A 151 -6.21 -0.70 3.29
N ARG A 152 -5.50 -1.62 2.63
CA ARG A 152 -6.16 -2.70 1.88
C ARG A 152 -6.98 -3.56 2.82
N HIS A 153 -8.24 -3.78 2.44
CA HIS A 153 -9.14 -4.66 3.14
C HIS A 153 -9.03 -6.08 2.58
N HIS A 154 -9.00 -7.07 3.45
CA HIS A 154 -8.93 -8.48 3.07
C HIS A 154 -10.23 -9.24 3.36
N ASN A 155 -11.19 -8.56 3.99
CA ASN A 155 -12.50 -9.10 4.33
C ASN A 155 -13.56 -8.00 4.39
N LYS A 156 -14.84 -8.42 4.49
CA LYS A 156 -15.99 -7.51 4.53
C LYS A 156 -15.95 -6.53 5.70
N LEU A 157 -15.46 -6.95 6.87
CA LEU A 157 -15.35 -6.08 8.05
C LEU A 157 -14.37 -4.93 7.81
N GLU A 158 -13.19 -5.21 7.25
CA GLU A 158 -12.22 -4.16 6.90
C GLU A 158 -12.75 -3.22 5.82
N ALA A 159 -13.49 -3.74 4.82
CA ALA A 159 -14.13 -2.92 3.80
C ALA A 159 -15.19 -1.98 4.42
N LEU A 160 -16.05 -2.51 5.30
CA LEU A 160 -17.06 -1.74 6.02
C LEU A 160 -16.47 -0.63 6.86
N LEU A 161 -15.43 -0.94 7.65
CA LEU A 161 -14.74 0.05 8.47
C LEU A 161 -14.17 1.18 7.61
N ASN A 162 -13.47 0.84 6.54
CA ASN A 162 -12.89 1.82 5.62
C ASN A 162 -13.96 2.73 4.96
N HIS A 163 -15.06 2.17 4.47
CA HIS A 163 -16.15 2.96 3.88
C HIS A 163 -16.89 3.83 4.90
N HIS A 164 -17.06 3.34 6.14
CA HIS A 164 -17.67 4.11 7.22
C HIS A 164 -16.80 5.30 7.63
N GLU A 165 -15.49 5.10 7.79
CA GLU A 165 -14.54 6.17 8.12
C GLU A 165 -14.52 7.29 7.06
N LEU A 166 -14.67 6.93 5.78
CA LEU A 166 -14.81 7.91 4.70
C LEU A 166 -16.18 8.58 4.62
N LYS A 167 -17.08 8.31 5.57
CA LYS A 167 -18.47 8.80 5.59
C LYS A 167 -19.20 8.47 4.29
N GLN A 168 -18.92 7.28 3.75
CA GLN A 168 -19.59 6.73 2.56
C GLN A 168 -20.73 5.80 2.95
N LEU A 169 -20.67 5.27 4.17
CA LEU A 169 -21.75 4.58 4.86
C LEU A 169 -22.06 5.33 6.15
N ASP A 170 -23.34 5.59 6.41
CA ASP A 170 -23.79 6.13 7.69
C ASP A 170 -23.64 5.07 8.82
N ARG A 171 -23.89 5.51 10.06
CA ARG A 171 -23.75 4.65 11.24
C ARG A 171 -24.69 3.45 11.19
N GLU A 172 -25.92 3.64 10.72
CA GLU A 172 -26.93 2.58 10.67
C GLU A 172 -26.53 1.48 9.68
N LYS A 173 -26.13 1.84 8.47
CA LYS A 173 -25.64 0.90 7.45
C LYS A 173 -24.36 0.21 7.88
N PHE A 174 -23.45 0.93 8.54
CA PHE A 174 -22.24 0.33 9.12
C PHE A 174 -22.60 -0.75 10.16
N LEU A 175 -23.48 -0.45 11.11
CA LEU A 175 -23.92 -1.39 12.14
C LEU A 175 -24.62 -2.62 11.53
N ALA A 176 -25.50 -2.39 10.56
CA ALA A 176 -26.20 -3.46 9.85
C ALA A 176 -25.25 -4.40 9.10
N GLY A 177 -24.26 -3.84 8.38
CA GLY A 177 -23.23 -4.64 7.71
C GLY A 177 -22.35 -5.38 8.70
N LEU A 178 -21.90 -4.69 9.76
CA LEU A 178 -21.05 -5.25 10.82
C LEU A 178 -21.67 -6.49 11.47
N TYR A 179 -22.98 -6.49 11.72
CA TYR A 179 -23.66 -7.59 12.40
C TYR A 179 -23.51 -8.95 11.70
N GLY A 180 -23.40 -8.94 10.37
CA GLY A 180 -23.19 -10.13 9.53
C GLY A 180 -21.73 -10.55 9.35
N THR A 181 -20.79 -9.88 10.01
CA THR A 181 -19.34 -10.15 9.88
C THR A 181 -18.77 -10.97 11.04
N GLU A 182 -17.54 -11.43 10.86
CA GLU A 182 -16.75 -12.11 11.88
C GLU A 182 -15.72 -11.18 12.51
N VAL A 183 -15.43 -11.41 13.79
CA VAL A 183 -14.41 -10.71 14.56
C VAL A 183 -13.51 -11.73 15.27
N LEU A 184 -12.28 -11.30 15.56
CA LEU A 184 -11.30 -12.10 16.27
C LEU A 184 -11.13 -11.60 17.70
N VAL A 185 -11.24 -12.48 18.69
CA VAL A 185 -11.10 -12.14 20.12
C VAL A 185 -9.86 -12.86 20.68
N PRO A 186 -8.80 -12.13 21.08
CA PRO A 186 -7.55 -12.76 21.52
C PRO A 186 -7.70 -13.63 22.76
N LEU A 187 -6.97 -14.75 22.78
CA LEU A 187 -6.93 -15.72 23.87
C LEU A 187 -5.53 -15.82 24.48
N GLN A 188 -5.46 -16.22 25.75
CA GLN A 188 -4.21 -16.64 26.35
C GLN A 188 -3.68 -17.93 25.71
N LEU A 189 -2.36 -18.06 25.68
CA LEU A 189 -1.71 -19.26 25.17
C LEU A 189 -1.98 -20.43 26.12
N GLY A 190 -2.49 -21.55 25.60
CA GLY A 190 -2.77 -22.74 26.40
C GLY A 190 -4.06 -22.71 27.24
N SER A 191 -4.87 -21.65 27.16
CA SER A 191 -6.20 -21.59 27.81
C SER A 191 -7.28 -21.08 26.84
N GLU A 192 -8.55 -21.12 27.25
CA GLU A 192 -9.67 -20.47 26.56
C GLU A 192 -10.06 -19.13 27.21
N GLU A 193 -9.26 -18.67 28.17
CA GLU A 193 -9.45 -17.37 28.79
C GLU A 193 -9.01 -16.25 27.85
N LEU A 194 -9.72 -15.12 27.92
CA LEU A 194 -9.38 -13.94 27.14
C LEU A 194 -7.95 -13.48 27.49
N HIS A 195 -7.22 -13.05 26.46
CA HIS A 195 -5.91 -12.45 26.65
C HIS A 195 -6.02 -11.22 27.57
N SER A 196 -5.02 -10.95 28.40
CA SER A 196 -5.02 -9.78 29.30
C SER A 196 -5.30 -8.48 28.54
N ASP A 197 -4.71 -8.37 27.35
CA ASP A 197 -4.86 -7.19 26.49
C ASP A 197 -6.22 -7.11 25.78
N ALA A 198 -7.02 -8.18 25.79
CA ALA A 198 -8.37 -8.18 25.23
C ALA A 198 -9.36 -7.40 26.10
N HIS A 199 -9.12 -7.33 27.41
CA HIS A 199 -9.93 -6.52 28.32
C HIS A 199 -9.50 -5.06 28.25
N SER A 200 -10.48 -4.18 28.09
CA SER A 200 -10.35 -2.74 28.26
C SER A 200 -11.48 -2.25 29.15
N PHE A 201 -11.23 -1.23 29.95
CA PHE A 201 -12.27 -0.61 30.77
C PHE A 201 -12.57 0.78 30.22
N SER A 202 -13.86 1.09 30.05
CA SER A 202 -14.26 2.47 29.77
C SER A 202 -13.97 3.36 30.97
N GLN A 203 -13.87 4.69 30.77
CA GLN A 203 -13.74 5.66 31.87
C GLN A 203 -14.89 5.58 32.90
N HIS A 204 -15.97 4.87 32.59
CA HIS A 204 -17.15 4.68 33.43
C HIS A 204 -17.32 3.24 33.93
N GLY A 205 -16.29 2.39 33.82
CA GLY A 205 -16.30 1.03 34.35
C GLY A 205 -17.13 0.02 33.55
N THR A 206 -17.59 0.39 32.34
CA THR A 206 -18.24 -0.54 31.42
C THR A 206 -17.20 -1.50 30.85
N GLU A 207 -17.49 -2.80 30.88
CA GLU A 207 -16.64 -3.81 30.25
C GLU A 207 -16.54 -3.52 28.74
N ALA A 208 -15.31 -3.41 28.24
CA ALA A 208 -15.03 -3.31 26.82
C ALA A 208 -14.10 -4.45 26.40
N ILE A 209 -14.44 -5.11 25.31
CA ILE A 209 -13.66 -6.23 24.78
C ILE A 209 -13.06 -5.78 23.45
N ARG A 210 -11.73 -5.86 23.37
CA ARG A 210 -11.00 -5.61 22.13
C ARG A 210 -11.16 -6.79 21.20
N VAL A 211 -11.55 -6.48 19.96
CA VAL A 211 -11.68 -7.45 18.89
C VAL A 211 -10.93 -6.96 17.66
N TYR A 212 -10.59 -7.85 16.75
CA TYR A 212 -9.75 -7.53 15.60
C TYR A 212 -10.39 -8.04 14.32
N SER A 213 -10.19 -7.29 13.23
CA SER A 213 -10.72 -7.67 11.92
C SER A 213 -9.88 -8.71 11.19
N SER A 214 -8.64 -8.93 11.61
CA SER A 214 -7.72 -9.89 10.99
C SER A 214 -6.55 -10.23 11.93
N PRO A 215 -5.88 -11.39 11.76
CA PRO A 215 -4.74 -11.77 12.60
C PRO A 215 -3.59 -10.76 12.55
N GLN A 216 -3.43 -10.08 11.40
CA GLN A 216 -2.44 -9.05 11.16
C GLN A 216 -2.53 -7.87 12.14
N ARG A 217 -3.73 -7.61 12.66
CA ARG A 217 -4.02 -6.50 13.57
C ARG A 217 -3.93 -6.92 15.03
N ILE A 218 -3.82 -8.21 15.31
CA ILE A 218 -3.65 -8.74 16.67
C ILE A 218 -2.18 -8.52 17.08
N PRO A 219 -1.89 -7.71 18.11
CA PRO A 219 -0.52 -7.28 18.41
C PRO A 219 0.43 -8.44 18.73
N SER A 220 0.13 -9.21 19.79
CA SER A 220 1.05 -10.20 20.36
C SER A 220 0.44 -11.59 20.56
N ALA A 221 -0.90 -11.71 20.57
CA ALA A 221 -1.56 -12.98 20.81
C ALA A 221 -1.41 -13.92 19.61
N LEU A 222 -1.16 -15.20 19.91
CA LEU A 222 -0.98 -16.28 18.92
C LEU A 222 -2.22 -17.18 18.82
N ARG A 223 -3.27 -16.92 19.59
CA ARG A 223 -4.52 -17.67 19.59
C ARG A 223 -5.68 -16.70 19.74
N TRP A 224 -6.80 -17.00 19.09
CA TRP A 224 -8.00 -16.18 19.16
C TRP A 224 -9.26 -17.00 18.87
N TRP A 225 -10.40 -16.54 19.38
CA TRP A 225 -11.69 -16.95 18.86
C TRP A 225 -11.97 -16.22 17.55
N ARG A 226 -12.42 -16.94 16.52
CA ARG A 226 -13.18 -16.38 15.40
C ARG A 226 -14.66 -16.58 15.69
N MET A 227 -15.42 -15.49 15.68
CA MET A 227 -16.87 -15.56 15.91
C MET A 227 -17.62 -14.47 15.16
N LYS A 228 -18.89 -14.73 14.83
CA LYS A 228 -19.78 -13.70 14.29
C LYS A 228 -20.02 -12.60 15.31
N VAL A 229 -20.27 -11.38 14.84
CA VAL A 229 -20.71 -10.27 15.71
C VAL A 229 -22.03 -10.62 16.42
N ALA A 230 -22.94 -11.34 15.77
CA ALA A 230 -24.15 -11.86 16.42
C ALA A 230 -23.84 -12.82 17.60
N THR A 231 -22.86 -13.70 17.45
CA THR A 231 -22.38 -14.59 18.53
C THR A 231 -21.73 -13.78 19.65
N PHE A 232 -20.93 -12.76 19.30
CA PHE A 232 -20.33 -11.85 20.28
C PHE A 232 -21.42 -11.15 21.12
N ALA A 233 -22.44 -10.59 20.46
CA ALA A 233 -23.56 -9.90 21.14
C ALA A 233 -24.34 -10.84 22.09
N GLN A 234 -24.49 -12.11 21.72
CA GLN A 234 -25.12 -13.12 22.55
C GLN A 234 -24.27 -13.50 23.77
N ARG A 235 -22.95 -13.66 23.58
CA ARG A 235 -22.01 -14.10 24.63
C ARG A 235 -21.66 -12.98 25.61
N TYR A 236 -21.61 -11.75 25.12
CA TYR A 236 -21.22 -10.56 25.89
C TYR A 236 -22.28 -9.44 25.78
N PRO A 237 -23.50 -9.67 26.31
CA PRO A 237 -24.65 -8.80 26.07
C PRO A 237 -24.54 -7.42 26.71
N THR A 238 -23.52 -7.18 27.56
CA THR A 238 -23.27 -5.91 28.23
C THR A 238 -21.97 -5.25 27.79
N ALA A 239 -21.12 -5.95 27.03
CA ALA A 239 -19.78 -5.47 26.70
C ALA A 239 -19.80 -4.54 25.48
N THR A 240 -19.01 -3.46 25.55
CA THR A 240 -18.71 -2.64 24.38
C THR A 240 -17.65 -3.33 23.53
N MET A 241 -17.91 -3.50 22.24
CA MET A 241 -16.94 -4.03 21.29
C MET A 241 -16.02 -2.91 20.80
N VAL A 242 -14.71 -3.09 20.95
CA VAL A 242 -13.69 -2.15 20.46
C VAL A 242 -12.89 -2.82 19.35
N ILE A 243 -13.25 -2.53 18.11
CA ILE A 243 -12.64 -3.12 16.92
C ILE A 243 -11.31 -2.42 16.63
N ASN A 244 -10.24 -3.21 16.47
CA ASN A 244 -8.93 -2.77 16.02
C ASN A 244 -8.28 -1.70 16.92
N ASP A 245 -8.46 -1.78 18.25
CA ASP A 245 -7.95 -0.76 19.18
C ASP A 245 -6.46 -0.45 18.95
N GLY A 246 -6.11 0.83 18.93
CA GLY A 246 -4.76 1.30 18.65
C GLY A 246 -4.30 1.23 17.19
N SER A 247 -5.11 0.69 16.27
CA SER A 247 -4.83 0.59 14.83
C SER A 247 -5.97 1.18 13.98
N TYR A 248 -5.73 1.51 12.72
CA TYR A 248 -6.76 2.10 11.85
C TYR A 248 -7.15 1.20 10.68
N PRO A 249 -8.43 1.16 10.28
CA PRO A 249 -9.57 1.81 10.95
C PRO A 249 -9.99 1.09 12.24
N SER A 250 -10.43 1.87 13.24
CA SER A 250 -10.94 1.39 14.54
C SER A 250 -12.36 1.87 14.77
N GLN A 251 -13.19 1.07 15.44
CA GLN A 251 -14.56 1.47 15.78
C GLN A 251 -14.96 0.97 17.17
N LYS A 252 -15.78 1.76 17.86
CA LYS A 252 -16.43 1.36 19.11
C LYS A 252 -17.90 1.12 18.85
N VAL A 253 -18.42 0.00 19.31
CA VAL A 253 -19.82 -0.39 19.13
C VAL A 253 -20.36 -0.87 20.47
N THR A 254 -21.41 -0.21 20.94
CA THR A 254 -22.03 -0.49 22.23
C THR A 254 -22.89 -1.74 22.16
N ALA A 255 -23.11 -2.40 23.30
CA ALA A 255 -24.03 -3.52 23.38
C ALA A 255 -25.48 -3.14 22.99
N ALA A 256 -25.90 -1.91 23.32
CA ALA A 256 -27.21 -1.39 22.96
C ALA A 256 -27.39 -1.31 21.43
N GLU A 257 -26.41 -0.76 20.72
CA GLU A 257 -26.43 -0.69 19.25
C GLU A 257 -26.56 -2.08 18.61
N LEU A 258 -25.88 -3.10 19.15
CA LEU A 258 -25.99 -4.47 18.63
C LEU A 258 -27.33 -5.13 18.95
N ALA A 259 -27.92 -4.83 20.11
CA ALA A 259 -29.18 -5.39 20.55
C ALA A 259 -30.40 -4.84 19.78
N GLU A 260 -30.31 -3.62 19.26
CA GLU A 260 -31.36 -2.98 18.47
C GLU A 260 -31.50 -3.54 17.04
N LEU A 261 -30.43 -4.11 16.47
CA LEU A 261 -30.44 -4.52 15.06
C LEU A 261 -31.42 -5.66 14.75
N PRO A 262 -31.48 -6.76 15.53
CA PRO A 262 -32.42 -7.85 15.26
C PRO A 262 -33.89 -7.47 15.46
N THR A 263 -34.18 -6.45 16.27
CA THR A 263 -35.55 -5.95 16.47
C THR A 263 -35.98 -5.04 15.32
N LYS A 264 -35.05 -4.29 14.74
CA LYS A 264 -35.29 -3.42 13.58
C LYS A 264 -35.38 -4.18 12.27
N TYR A 265 -34.40 -5.04 11.97
CA TYR A 265 -34.32 -5.77 10.70
C TYR A 265 -34.77 -7.22 10.86
N ARG A 266 -36.03 -7.51 10.52
CA ARG A 266 -36.61 -8.86 10.61
C ARG A 266 -35.79 -9.93 9.87
N VAL A 267 -35.08 -9.54 8.80
CA VAL A 267 -34.21 -10.46 8.05
C VAL A 267 -33.06 -11.02 8.90
N PHE A 268 -32.63 -10.32 9.96
CA PHE A 268 -31.55 -10.78 10.83
C PHE A 268 -31.95 -12.00 11.67
N ALA A 269 -33.24 -12.15 11.97
CA ALA A 269 -33.78 -13.29 12.69
C ALA A 269 -34.04 -14.52 11.80
N SER A 270 -33.96 -14.40 10.48
CA SER A 270 -34.34 -15.46 9.53
C SER A 270 -33.25 -15.84 8.54
N SER A 271 -32.22 -15.02 8.38
CA SER A 271 -31.09 -15.31 7.50
C SER A 271 -29.91 -15.88 8.28
N GLN A 272 -29.40 -17.01 7.80
CA GLN A 272 -28.25 -17.70 8.38
C GLN A 272 -26.97 -16.84 8.40
N ALA A 273 -26.89 -15.78 7.59
CA ALA A 273 -25.80 -14.81 7.63
C ALA A 273 -25.74 -14.09 9.00
N TYR A 274 -26.89 -13.75 9.59
CA TYR A 274 -26.99 -12.92 10.80
C TYR A 274 -27.31 -13.71 12.08
N LEU A 275 -27.64 -15.01 11.95
CA LEU A 275 -27.83 -15.86 13.11
C LEU A 275 -26.50 -16.15 13.83
N PRO A 276 -26.49 -16.20 15.18
CA PRO A 276 -25.36 -16.69 15.95
C PRO A 276 -24.92 -18.08 15.48
N ALA A 277 -23.62 -18.31 15.53
CA ALA A 277 -22.98 -19.59 15.21
C ALA A 277 -21.96 -19.94 16.30
N GLU A 278 -21.61 -21.24 16.38
CA GLU A 278 -20.57 -21.69 17.31
C GLU A 278 -19.22 -21.03 16.94
N PRO A 279 -18.52 -20.40 17.91
CA PRO A 279 -17.22 -19.79 17.64
C PRO A 279 -16.16 -20.88 17.44
N THR A 280 -15.08 -20.55 16.73
CA THR A 280 -13.96 -21.48 16.51
C THR A 280 -12.66 -20.89 17.06
N ILE A 281 -11.79 -21.74 17.63
CA ILE A 281 -10.46 -21.30 18.08
C ILE A 281 -9.48 -21.47 16.92
N GLU A 282 -8.78 -20.40 16.59
CA GLU A 282 -7.67 -20.42 15.65
C GLU A 282 -6.37 -20.17 16.39
N THR A 283 -5.31 -20.81 15.89
CA THR A 283 -3.94 -20.59 16.34
C THR A 283 -3.14 -20.06 15.17
N GLU A 284 -2.23 -19.13 15.46
CA GLU A 284 -1.35 -18.52 14.51
C GLU A 284 -0.55 -19.57 13.72
N PRO A 285 -0.61 -19.59 12.37
CA PRO A 285 0.04 -20.61 11.55
C PRO A 285 1.52 -20.83 11.91
N GLY A 286 1.94 -22.07 12.12
CA GLY A 286 3.30 -22.40 12.54
C GLY A 286 3.52 -22.41 14.06
N PHE A 287 2.50 -22.01 14.85
CA PHE A 287 2.40 -22.29 16.29
C PHE A 287 1.27 -23.28 16.62
N ASP A 288 0.59 -23.77 15.59
CA ASP A 288 -0.50 -24.75 15.61
C ASP A 288 -0.01 -26.19 15.35
N GLY A 289 1.30 -26.40 15.27
CA GLY A 289 1.94 -27.68 14.93
C GLY A 289 2.20 -27.89 13.43
N SER A 290 1.76 -26.97 12.56
CA SER A 290 1.90 -27.12 11.09
C SER A 290 3.35 -27.16 10.58
N LEU A 291 4.33 -26.73 11.38
CA LEU A 291 5.76 -26.74 11.03
C LEU A 291 6.59 -27.75 11.84
N ASP A 292 5.95 -28.57 12.68
CA ASP A 292 6.65 -29.49 13.58
C ASP A 292 7.47 -30.55 12.82
N ASP A 293 6.92 -31.08 11.73
CA ASP A 293 7.62 -32.04 10.86
C ASP A 293 8.81 -31.40 10.17
N HIS A 294 8.66 -30.16 9.68
CA HIS A 294 9.76 -29.40 9.06
C HIS A 294 10.88 -29.11 10.06
N ALA A 295 10.53 -28.71 11.29
CA ALA A 295 11.49 -28.48 12.36
C ALA A 295 12.23 -29.78 12.75
N ARG A 296 11.53 -30.92 12.85
CA ARG A 296 12.16 -32.24 13.09
C ARG A 296 13.08 -32.67 11.95
N ALA A 297 12.68 -32.44 10.70
CA ALA A 297 13.50 -32.74 9.54
C ALA A 297 14.80 -31.92 9.55
N LEU A 298 14.71 -30.62 9.83
CA LEU A 298 15.88 -29.75 9.99
C LEU A 298 16.77 -30.19 11.16
N GLN A 299 16.19 -30.60 12.29
CA GLN A 299 16.95 -31.14 13.42
C GLN A 299 17.83 -32.32 12.98
N GLN A 300 17.24 -33.28 12.26
CA GLN A 300 17.93 -34.48 11.79
C GLN A 300 18.99 -34.14 10.73
N GLN A 301 18.64 -33.28 9.77
CA GLN A 301 19.52 -32.86 8.68
C GLN A 301 20.78 -32.14 9.20
N PHE A 302 20.61 -31.26 10.18
CA PHE A 302 21.69 -30.42 10.71
C PHE A 302 22.37 -31.00 11.95
N GLY A 303 21.84 -32.10 12.52
CA GLY A 303 22.36 -32.69 13.76
C GLY A 303 22.14 -31.81 14.99
N LEU A 304 21.03 -31.08 15.06
CA LEU A 304 20.74 -30.11 16.13
C LEU A 304 20.28 -30.82 17.41
N PRO A 305 20.64 -30.32 18.61
CA PRO A 305 20.24 -30.93 19.88
C PRO A 305 18.72 -30.89 20.10
N THR A 306 18.05 -29.86 19.58
CA THR A 306 16.59 -29.69 19.60
C THR A 306 16.10 -29.16 18.25
N PRO A 307 14.82 -29.38 17.88
CA PRO A 307 14.24 -28.72 16.72
C PRO A 307 14.40 -27.20 16.78
N PRO A 308 14.69 -26.53 15.65
CA PRO A 308 14.71 -25.06 15.59
C PRO A 308 13.31 -24.52 15.89
N THR A 309 13.24 -23.35 16.53
CA THR A 309 11.97 -22.73 16.93
C THR A 309 11.73 -21.41 16.21
N LEU A 310 10.47 -21.12 15.91
CA LEU A 310 10.08 -19.89 15.25
C LEU A 310 10.05 -18.74 16.27
N SER A 311 10.69 -17.62 15.92
CA SER A 311 10.65 -16.43 16.76
C SER A 311 9.26 -15.78 16.76
N ARG A 312 8.64 -15.73 17.94
CA ARG A 312 7.38 -15.00 18.17
C ARG A 312 7.55 -13.49 17.91
N GLN A 313 8.71 -12.95 18.27
CA GLN A 313 9.00 -11.52 18.09
C GLN A 313 9.00 -11.14 16.61
N LYS A 314 9.60 -11.95 15.73
CA LYS A 314 9.59 -11.68 14.27
C LYS A 314 8.17 -11.63 13.69
N VAL A 315 7.27 -12.47 14.20
CA VAL A 315 5.86 -12.46 13.81
C VAL A 315 5.18 -11.17 14.29
N ALA A 316 5.42 -10.77 15.54
CA ALA A 316 4.89 -9.52 16.09
C ALA A 316 5.45 -8.28 15.36
N ASP A 317 6.75 -8.22 15.08
CA ASP A 317 7.40 -7.11 14.36
C ASP A 317 6.86 -6.97 12.93
N ALA A 318 6.59 -8.09 12.26
CA ALA A 318 5.93 -8.08 10.95
C ALA A 318 4.53 -7.46 11.04
N ARG A 319 3.75 -7.84 12.06
CA ARG A 319 2.38 -7.34 12.28
C ARG A 319 2.36 -5.87 12.66
N GLU A 320 3.30 -5.44 13.48
CA GLU A 320 3.51 -4.02 13.81
C GLU A 320 3.85 -3.19 12.57
N SER A 321 4.58 -3.78 11.62
CA SER A 321 4.85 -3.19 10.30
C SER A 321 3.67 -3.30 9.33
N GLY A 322 2.56 -3.90 9.75
CA GLY A 322 1.37 -4.07 8.92
C GLY A 322 1.50 -5.20 7.91
N PHE A 323 2.22 -6.29 8.22
CA PHE A 323 2.36 -7.48 7.37
C PHE A 323 2.22 -8.78 8.18
N ASN A 324 1.79 -9.86 7.51
CA ASN A 324 1.87 -11.21 8.07
C ASN A 324 3.00 -11.99 7.41
N LEU A 325 3.63 -12.88 8.17
CA LEU A 325 4.49 -13.91 7.62
C LEU A 325 3.63 -15.07 7.10
N THR A 326 3.81 -15.47 5.86
CA THR A 326 3.19 -16.66 5.28
C THR A 326 3.79 -17.92 5.91
N LEU A 327 3.13 -19.07 5.74
CA LEU A 327 3.66 -20.33 6.25
C LEU A 327 5.00 -20.71 5.59
N ASP A 328 5.17 -20.41 4.29
CA ASP A 328 6.44 -20.59 3.56
C ASP A 328 7.56 -19.73 4.14
N GLU A 329 7.30 -18.43 4.40
CA GLU A 329 8.29 -17.54 5.01
C GLU A 329 8.68 -18.02 6.42
N ARG A 330 7.73 -18.55 7.20
CA ARG A 330 8.02 -19.12 8.54
C ARG A 330 8.86 -20.40 8.43
N ALA A 331 8.58 -21.27 7.47
CA ALA A 331 9.41 -22.45 7.20
C ALA A 331 10.84 -22.07 6.78
N LYS A 332 10.97 -21.00 5.97
CA LYS A 332 12.26 -20.40 5.61
C LYS A 332 12.99 -19.81 6.82
N LEU A 333 12.29 -19.15 7.74
CA LEU A 333 12.90 -18.68 9.00
C LEU A 333 13.43 -19.83 9.85
N LEU A 334 12.70 -20.94 9.98
CA LEU A 334 13.22 -22.13 10.68
C LEU A 334 14.47 -22.68 10.01
N THR A 335 14.50 -22.72 8.68
CA THR A 335 15.64 -23.17 7.89
C THR A 335 16.85 -22.26 8.11
N ALA A 336 16.65 -20.94 8.12
CA ALA A 336 17.69 -19.95 8.37
C ALA A 336 18.27 -20.06 9.80
N GLU A 337 17.44 -20.29 10.82
CA GLU A 337 17.93 -20.50 12.19
C GLU A 337 18.71 -21.82 12.32
N ALA A 338 18.34 -22.87 11.59
CA ALA A 338 19.11 -24.11 11.52
C ALA A 338 20.52 -23.89 10.93
N TRP A 339 20.61 -23.14 9.83
CA TRP A 339 21.89 -22.74 9.23
C TRP A 339 22.76 -21.91 10.17
N LYS A 340 22.18 -20.91 10.85
CA LYS A 340 22.90 -20.11 11.85
C LYS A 340 23.43 -20.96 13.00
N THR A 341 22.60 -21.86 13.52
CA THR A 341 23.00 -22.76 14.62
C THR A 341 24.17 -23.65 14.19
N ARG A 342 24.15 -24.18 12.97
CA ARG A 342 25.26 -24.97 12.41
C ARG A 342 26.56 -24.18 12.33
N ASN A 343 26.51 -22.94 11.87
CA ASN A 343 27.69 -22.08 11.75
C ASN A 343 28.07 -21.40 13.07
N SER A 344 27.46 -21.78 14.19
CA SER A 344 27.67 -21.16 15.52
C SER A 344 27.50 -19.63 15.50
N ARG A 345 26.62 -19.14 14.61
CA ARG A 345 26.36 -17.71 14.40
C ARG A 345 25.45 -17.16 15.49
N GLY A 346 26.03 -16.30 16.33
CA GLY A 346 25.29 -15.47 17.28
C GLY A 346 24.54 -14.30 16.62
N TYR A 347 23.95 -13.46 17.45
CA TYR A 347 23.41 -12.18 17.00
C TYR A 347 24.56 -11.16 16.84
N GLN A 348 24.65 -10.54 15.67
CA GLN A 348 25.60 -9.47 15.37
C GLN A 348 24.85 -8.28 14.76
N VAL A 349 25.23 -7.08 15.20
CA VAL A 349 24.60 -5.81 14.83
C VAL A 349 25.02 -5.38 13.43
N LEU A 350 26.31 -5.46 13.13
CA LEU A 350 26.90 -5.24 11.80
C LEU A 350 27.93 -6.35 11.52
N PRO A 351 28.13 -6.72 10.25
CA PRO A 351 29.24 -7.57 9.86
C PRO A 351 30.59 -6.86 10.04
N SER A 352 31.60 -7.55 10.58
CA SER A 352 32.95 -7.00 10.76
C SER A 352 33.92 -7.57 9.73
N ALA A 353 34.88 -6.76 9.26
CA ALA A 353 35.95 -7.25 8.40
C ALA A 353 36.85 -8.30 9.10
N GLY A 354 36.86 -8.29 10.44
CA GLY A 354 37.59 -9.27 11.26
C GLY A 354 36.91 -10.62 11.40
N ASP A 355 35.66 -10.78 10.95
CA ASP A 355 34.93 -12.05 11.06
C ASP A 355 35.63 -13.15 10.23
N ASP A 356 35.92 -14.30 10.86
CA ASP A 356 36.45 -15.48 10.18
C ASP A 356 35.31 -16.29 9.54
N LEU A 357 35.03 -15.98 8.29
CA LEU A 357 34.02 -16.67 7.48
C LEU A 357 34.53 -18.00 6.90
N SER A 358 35.82 -18.31 7.02
CA SER A 358 36.43 -19.47 6.34
C SER A 358 36.02 -20.82 6.94
N ALA A 359 35.64 -20.81 8.23
CA ALA A 359 35.13 -21.99 8.93
C ALA A 359 33.61 -22.21 8.73
N GLU A 360 32.90 -21.26 8.11
CA GLU A 360 31.46 -21.33 7.92
C GLU A 360 31.09 -22.05 6.62
N THR A 361 29.96 -22.76 6.62
CA THR A 361 29.39 -23.37 5.41
C THR A 361 27.98 -22.86 5.21
N TRP A 362 27.71 -22.28 4.04
CA TRP A 362 26.41 -21.72 3.67
C TRP A 362 25.86 -22.34 2.38
N PRO A 363 24.52 -22.36 2.21
CA PRO A 363 23.93 -22.85 0.97
C PRO A 363 24.24 -21.89 -0.19
N THR A 364 24.35 -22.43 -1.40
CA THR A 364 24.58 -21.62 -2.60
C THR A 364 23.43 -20.64 -2.87
N ASP A 365 22.18 -21.07 -2.64
CA ASP A 365 21.00 -20.22 -2.74
C ASP A 365 20.55 -19.79 -1.34
N LEU A 366 20.99 -18.61 -0.92
CA LEU A 366 20.64 -18.03 0.38
C LEU A 366 19.12 -17.80 0.49
N ARG A 367 18.50 -17.22 -0.54
CA ARG A 367 17.08 -16.84 -0.51
C ARG A 367 16.16 -18.04 -0.40
N ALA A 368 16.43 -19.12 -1.11
CA ALA A 368 15.67 -20.37 -0.98
C ALA A 368 15.73 -20.95 0.44
N ASN A 369 16.77 -20.63 1.21
CA ASN A 369 16.98 -21.10 2.58
C ASN A 369 16.57 -20.09 3.66
N GLY A 370 15.84 -19.02 3.28
CA GLY A 370 15.41 -17.99 4.23
C GLY A 370 16.53 -17.06 4.69
N LEU A 371 17.62 -17.01 3.94
CA LEU A 371 18.76 -16.14 4.17
C LEU A 371 18.79 -15.01 3.10
N MET A 372 19.51 -13.94 3.40
CA MET A 372 19.80 -12.83 2.50
C MET A 372 21.30 -12.50 2.55
N SER A 373 21.82 -11.86 1.52
CA SER A 373 23.19 -11.35 1.48
C SER A 373 23.24 -9.97 2.13
N LEU A 374 24.05 -9.82 3.17
CA LEU A 374 24.61 -8.54 3.61
C LEU A 374 26.06 -8.45 3.17
N HIS A 375 26.69 -7.31 3.43
CA HIS A 375 28.09 -7.07 3.11
C HIS A 375 28.84 -6.58 4.35
N ASP A 376 30.08 -7.02 4.53
CA ASP A 376 30.97 -6.42 5.53
C ASP A 376 31.69 -5.17 5.01
N GLN A 377 32.54 -4.58 5.84
CA GLN A 377 33.31 -3.37 5.50
C GLN A 377 34.25 -3.58 4.29
N ALA A 378 34.62 -4.83 3.99
CA ALA A 378 35.44 -5.19 2.85
C ALA A 378 34.61 -5.52 1.60
N GLY A 379 33.27 -5.48 1.67
CA GLY A 379 32.36 -5.85 0.59
C GLY A 379 32.18 -7.37 0.44
N ARG A 380 32.59 -8.18 1.42
CA ARG A 380 32.39 -9.64 1.38
C ARG A 380 30.95 -9.96 1.79
N VAL A 381 30.36 -10.95 1.12
CA VAL A 381 29.01 -11.43 1.44
C VAL A 381 28.98 -12.03 2.85
N TRP A 382 28.02 -11.56 3.64
CA TRP A 382 27.72 -12.01 4.99
C TRP A 382 26.27 -12.50 5.04
N PRO A 383 26.02 -13.81 5.17
CA PRO A 383 24.66 -14.34 5.20
C PRO A 383 23.91 -13.93 6.47
N ALA A 384 22.68 -13.42 6.29
CA ALA A 384 21.78 -13.00 7.36
C ALA A 384 20.41 -13.65 7.23
N VAL A 385 19.60 -13.64 8.29
CA VAL A 385 18.20 -14.09 8.20
C VAL A 385 17.41 -13.08 7.39
N GLU A 386 16.67 -13.55 6.39
CA GLU A 386 15.81 -12.72 5.56
C GLU A 386 14.68 -12.10 6.39
N THR A 387 14.32 -10.85 6.06
CA THR A 387 13.21 -10.12 6.67
C THR A 387 11.97 -10.09 5.79
N PHE A 388 12.09 -10.56 4.55
CA PHE A 388 11.07 -10.56 3.50
C PHE A 388 10.55 -9.16 3.18
N GLY A 389 11.29 -8.12 3.60
CA GLY A 389 10.84 -6.74 3.53
C GLY A 389 9.65 -6.41 4.44
N LYS A 390 9.43 -7.20 5.50
CA LYS A 390 8.26 -7.09 6.40
C LYS A 390 8.58 -6.57 7.80
N TYR A 391 9.83 -6.60 8.22
CA TYR A 391 10.27 -6.07 9.52
C TYR A 391 11.76 -5.67 9.48
N PRO A 392 12.21 -4.72 10.33
CA PRO A 392 13.61 -4.33 10.38
C PRO A 392 14.50 -5.44 10.96
N ARG A 393 15.73 -5.54 10.47
CA ARG A 393 16.69 -6.56 10.89
C ARG A 393 17.05 -6.47 12.38
N MET A 394 17.22 -5.24 12.86
CA MET A 394 17.60 -4.93 14.25
C MET A 394 16.44 -5.00 15.26
N GLY A 395 15.23 -5.31 14.80
CA GLY A 395 14.02 -5.30 15.61
C GLY A 395 13.63 -3.91 16.14
N GLY A 396 12.40 -3.79 16.63
CA GLY A 396 11.87 -2.53 17.13
C GLY A 396 11.57 -1.51 16.04
N THR A 397 11.26 -0.28 16.44
CA THR A 397 10.73 0.75 15.54
C THR A 397 11.14 2.15 15.99
N ASP A 398 11.30 3.06 15.04
CA ASP A 398 11.31 4.49 15.31
C ASP A 398 9.87 4.98 15.61
N PRO A 399 9.66 5.85 16.62
CA PRO A 399 8.34 6.39 16.92
C PRO A 399 7.81 7.36 15.85
N HIS A 400 8.69 7.95 15.03
CA HIS A 400 8.34 8.96 14.04
C HIS A 400 8.37 8.45 12.61
N THR A 401 9.23 7.48 12.30
CA THR A 401 9.58 7.06 10.95
C THR A 401 9.24 5.60 10.73
N SER A 402 8.54 5.33 9.65
CA SER A 402 8.19 4.01 9.19
C SER A 402 9.37 3.37 8.45
N TRP A 403 9.92 2.30 9.01
CA TRP A 403 10.98 1.52 8.36
C TRP A 403 10.53 0.97 6.99
N HIS A 404 9.34 0.35 6.95
CA HIS A 404 8.84 -0.26 5.71
C HIS A 404 8.63 0.78 4.60
N SER A 405 8.24 2.00 4.95
CA SER A 405 8.11 3.10 3.99
C SER A 405 9.47 3.54 3.46
N VAL A 406 10.49 3.66 4.30
CA VAL A 406 11.84 4.03 3.85
C VAL A 406 12.39 2.97 2.91
N VAL A 407 12.49 1.71 3.35
CA VAL A 407 13.08 0.64 2.52
C VAL A 407 12.25 0.40 1.25
N GLY A 408 10.91 0.46 1.36
CA GLY A 408 10.02 0.37 0.21
C GLY A 408 10.28 1.45 -0.84
N ALA A 409 10.55 2.69 -0.44
CA ALA A 409 10.83 3.78 -1.38
C ALA A 409 12.13 3.55 -2.17
N PHE A 410 13.17 3.04 -1.53
CA PHE A 410 14.43 2.73 -2.20
C PHE A 410 14.29 1.60 -3.22
N VAL A 411 13.59 0.53 -2.84
CA VAL A 411 13.30 -0.59 -3.76
C VAL A 411 12.37 -0.15 -4.89
N GLY A 412 11.34 0.62 -4.57
CA GLY A 412 10.41 1.17 -5.55
C GLY A 412 11.11 2.10 -6.56
N PHE A 413 12.06 2.93 -6.12
CA PHE A 413 12.90 3.74 -6.99
C PHE A 413 13.65 2.88 -8.01
N ALA A 414 14.30 1.82 -7.54
CA ALA A 414 15.05 0.90 -8.40
C ALA A 414 14.18 0.16 -9.42
N ILE A 415 12.98 -0.27 -9.02
CA ILE A 415 12.01 -0.89 -9.94
C ILE A 415 11.57 0.12 -11.00
N GLY A 416 11.22 1.34 -10.60
CA GLY A 416 10.79 2.39 -11.52
C GLY A 416 11.87 2.79 -12.51
N ASP A 417 13.13 2.88 -12.06
CA ASP A 417 14.30 3.11 -12.90
C ASP A 417 14.51 1.97 -13.91
N ALA A 418 14.51 0.72 -13.45
CA ALA A 418 14.68 -0.45 -14.31
C ALA A 418 13.56 -0.57 -15.36
N LEU A 419 12.30 -0.34 -14.96
CA LEU A 419 11.15 -0.37 -15.85
C LEU A 419 11.21 0.76 -16.89
N GLY A 420 11.47 2.00 -16.45
CA GLY A 420 11.44 3.17 -17.32
C GLY A 420 12.65 3.28 -18.25
N THR A 421 13.78 2.63 -17.94
CA THR A 421 14.98 2.65 -18.79
C THR A 421 14.72 2.14 -20.21
N ALA A 422 13.79 1.20 -20.41
CA ALA A 422 13.47 0.66 -21.73
C ALA A 422 12.79 1.66 -22.69
N VAL A 423 12.19 2.71 -22.12
CA VAL A 423 11.36 3.71 -22.82
C VAL A 423 11.82 5.15 -22.60
N ASP A 424 12.94 5.35 -21.90
CA ASP A 424 13.45 6.68 -21.53
C ASP A 424 13.79 7.51 -22.78
N GLY A 425 13.16 8.68 -22.89
CA GLY A 425 13.34 9.61 -24.01
C GLY A 425 12.45 9.36 -25.23
N LEU A 426 11.68 8.26 -25.27
CA LEU A 426 10.75 7.98 -26.36
C LEU A 426 9.49 8.85 -26.26
N SER A 427 8.80 9.05 -27.38
CA SER A 427 7.42 9.55 -27.43
C SER A 427 6.42 8.43 -27.15
N TRP A 428 5.21 8.77 -26.70
CA TRP A 428 4.14 7.79 -26.49
C TRP A 428 3.84 6.98 -27.76
N ALA A 429 3.87 7.60 -28.94
CA ALA A 429 3.66 6.90 -30.21
C ALA A 429 4.76 5.84 -30.48
N GLU A 430 6.02 6.15 -30.19
CA GLU A 430 7.13 5.19 -30.32
C GLU A 430 7.03 4.06 -29.29
N ILE A 431 6.60 4.37 -28.06
CA ILE A 431 6.32 3.36 -27.02
C ILE A 431 5.22 2.40 -27.50
N GLN A 432 4.12 2.93 -28.05
CA GLN A 432 3.04 2.12 -28.59
C GLN A 432 3.48 1.29 -29.80
N GLN A 433 4.31 1.85 -30.67
CA GLN A 433 4.85 1.13 -31.82
C GLN A 433 5.70 -0.06 -31.37
N ARG A 434 6.48 0.09 -30.29
CA ARG A 434 7.40 -0.94 -29.80
C ARG A 434 6.73 -2.00 -28.92
N PHE A 435 5.81 -1.60 -28.06
CA PHE A 435 5.24 -2.45 -27.00
C PHE A 435 3.72 -2.70 -27.16
N GLY A 436 3.09 -2.11 -28.17
CA GLY A 436 1.65 -2.22 -28.40
C GLY A 436 0.83 -1.15 -27.65
N PRO A 437 -0.50 -1.18 -27.79
CA PRO A 437 -1.37 -0.08 -27.31
C PRO A 437 -1.36 0.13 -25.79
N ALA A 438 -0.99 -0.90 -25.01
CA ALA A 438 -0.85 -0.83 -23.56
C ALA A 438 0.52 -0.29 -23.10
N GLY A 439 1.48 -0.12 -24.03
CA GLY A 439 2.85 0.26 -23.71
C GLY A 439 3.59 -0.82 -22.92
N ILE A 440 4.61 -0.43 -22.16
CA ILE A 440 5.37 -1.36 -21.31
C ILE A 440 4.53 -1.82 -20.12
N THR A 441 4.46 -3.12 -19.89
CA THR A 441 3.66 -3.75 -18.82
C THR A 441 4.49 -4.59 -17.85
N ASP A 442 5.77 -4.82 -18.18
CA ASP A 442 6.70 -5.65 -17.42
C ASP A 442 8.15 -5.19 -17.62
N LEU A 443 9.05 -5.62 -16.73
CA LEU A 443 10.49 -5.36 -16.81
C LEU A 443 11.06 -5.95 -18.11
N GLN A 444 11.76 -5.12 -18.88
CA GLN A 444 12.36 -5.53 -20.15
C GLN A 444 13.84 -5.86 -19.98
N VAL A 445 14.37 -6.65 -20.92
CA VAL A 445 15.81 -6.86 -21.07
C VAL A 445 16.41 -5.65 -21.78
N VAL A 446 16.91 -4.68 -21.00
CA VAL A 446 17.64 -3.51 -21.53
C VAL A 446 19.15 -3.78 -21.57
N PHE A 447 19.66 -4.43 -20.53
CA PHE A 447 21.06 -4.84 -20.43
C PHE A 447 21.18 -6.35 -20.73
N GLU A 448 21.52 -7.17 -19.75
CA GLU A 448 21.70 -8.63 -19.91
C GLU A 448 20.45 -9.44 -19.52
N ARG A 449 19.69 -8.98 -18.51
CA ARG A 449 18.48 -9.63 -18.00
C ARG A 449 17.46 -8.60 -17.48
N PRO A 450 16.18 -8.97 -17.29
CA PRO A 450 15.19 -8.06 -16.70
C PRO A 450 15.57 -7.65 -15.28
N GLY A 451 15.15 -6.46 -14.86
CA GLY A 451 15.34 -5.97 -13.48
C GLY A 451 16.72 -5.43 -13.16
N GLN A 452 17.66 -5.39 -14.12
CA GLN A 452 18.93 -4.71 -13.92
C GLN A 452 18.73 -3.20 -13.79
N VAL A 453 19.12 -2.65 -12.64
CA VAL A 453 18.99 -1.21 -12.35
C VAL A 453 19.91 -0.39 -13.24
N SER A 454 19.57 0.87 -13.53
CA SER A 454 20.45 1.76 -14.29
C SER A 454 21.44 2.49 -13.37
N TRP A 455 22.28 3.33 -13.97
CA TRP A 455 23.17 4.20 -13.23
C TRP A 455 22.46 5.17 -12.29
N ARG A 456 21.17 5.50 -12.52
CA ARG A 456 20.40 6.39 -11.63
C ARG A 456 20.22 5.78 -10.25
N THR A 457 19.94 4.49 -10.20
CA THR A 457 19.87 3.74 -8.93
C THR A 457 21.25 3.66 -8.27
N GLN A 458 22.31 3.38 -9.03
CA GLN A 458 23.68 3.38 -8.50
C GLN A 458 24.06 4.75 -7.90
N LEU A 459 23.77 5.84 -8.61
CA LEU A 459 23.99 7.21 -8.12
C LEU A 459 23.19 7.48 -6.85
N MET A 460 21.89 7.15 -6.84
CA MET A 460 21.03 7.31 -5.66
C MET A 460 21.62 6.60 -4.44
N MET A 461 22.14 5.37 -4.59
CA MET A 461 22.77 4.63 -3.50
C MET A 461 24.02 5.37 -2.96
N PHE A 462 24.88 5.89 -3.83
CA PHE A 462 26.04 6.67 -3.38
C PHE A 462 25.63 8.00 -2.73
N LEU A 463 24.60 8.69 -3.24
CA LEU A 463 24.07 9.90 -2.60
C LEU A 463 23.55 9.58 -1.18
N THR A 464 22.93 8.43 -0.97
CA THR A 464 22.50 7.96 0.36
C THR A 464 23.68 7.61 1.26
N GLU A 465 24.71 6.95 0.76
CA GLU A 465 25.95 6.73 1.52
C GLU A 465 26.59 8.07 1.93
N GLY A 466 26.62 9.05 1.02
CA GLY A 466 27.07 10.41 1.30
C GLY A 466 26.22 11.10 2.38
N ALA A 467 24.91 10.85 2.41
CA ALA A 467 24.01 11.31 3.46
C ALA A 467 24.38 10.76 4.83
N ILE A 468 24.59 9.44 4.92
CA ILE A 468 24.95 8.75 6.16
C ILE A 468 26.30 9.29 6.68
N ARG A 469 27.29 9.40 5.79
CA ARG A 469 28.62 9.93 6.12
C ARG A 469 28.62 11.42 6.44
N GLY A 470 27.66 12.18 5.93
CA GLY A 470 27.50 13.62 6.15
C GLY A 470 26.58 14.01 7.30
N SER A 471 26.12 13.05 8.13
CA SER A 471 25.21 13.30 9.26
C SER A 471 25.84 14.19 10.36
N ALA A 472 24.99 14.71 11.25
CA ALA A 472 25.29 15.81 12.19
C ALA A 472 26.71 15.78 12.80
N GLY A 473 27.45 16.88 12.64
CA GLY A 473 28.82 17.07 13.15
C GLY A 473 29.95 16.81 12.15
N LYS A 474 29.63 16.38 10.92
CA LYS A 474 30.61 16.05 9.86
C LYS A 474 30.57 17.04 8.70
N ASN A 475 31.64 17.11 7.89
CA ASN A 475 31.68 17.96 6.70
C ASN A 475 30.80 17.38 5.57
N GLY A 476 29.49 17.65 5.63
CA GLY A 476 28.49 17.08 4.72
C GLY A 476 28.77 17.33 3.23
N ASP A 477 29.41 18.45 2.89
CA ASP A 477 29.77 18.73 1.50
C ASP A 477 30.92 17.83 1.00
N SER A 478 31.97 17.65 1.82
CA SER A 478 33.05 16.71 1.53
C SER A 478 32.52 15.27 1.42
N ALA A 479 31.67 14.84 2.35
CA ALA A 479 31.03 13.52 2.32
C ALA A 479 30.19 13.30 1.05
N MET A 480 29.48 14.34 0.59
CA MET A 480 28.71 14.27 -0.64
C MET A 480 29.60 14.23 -1.89
N ARG A 481 30.65 15.05 -1.97
CA ARG A 481 31.61 14.99 -3.10
C ARG A 481 32.35 13.65 -3.14
N SER A 482 32.67 13.11 -1.98
CA SER A 482 33.24 11.78 -1.80
C SER A 482 32.33 10.68 -2.37
N ALA A 483 31.02 10.77 -2.14
CA ALA A 483 30.04 9.86 -2.73
C ALA A 483 30.01 9.93 -4.27
N HIS A 484 30.07 11.13 -4.83
CA HIS A 484 30.18 11.33 -6.28
C HIS A 484 31.45 10.71 -6.86
N ALA A 485 32.58 10.89 -6.19
CA ALA A 485 33.86 10.29 -6.59
C ALA A 485 33.79 8.75 -6.56
N ARG A 486 33.21 8.16 -5.51
CA ARG A 486 33.02 6.70 -5.43
C ARG A 486 32.08 6.18 -6.52
N PHE A 487 31.00 6.88 -6.83
CA PHE A 487 30.16 6.57 -7.99
C PHE A 487 30.99 6.56 -9.28
N LEU A 488 31.80 7.58 -9.53
CA LEU A 488 32.68 7.62 -10.72
C LEU A 488 33.66 6.45 -10.78
N VAL A 489 34.21 6.03 -9.63
CA VAL A 489 35.07 4.83 -9.57
C VAL A 489 34.33 3.60 -10.07
N THR A 490 33.08 3.39 -9.65
CA THR A 490 32.30 2.24 -10.14
C THR A 490 31.91 2.37 -11.61
N GLN A 491 32.01 3.56 -12.19
CA GLN A 491 31.88 3.79 -13.64
C GLN A 491 33.21 3.67 -14.41
N GLY A 492 34.28 3.19 -13.76
CA GLY A 492 35.58 2.95 -14.39
C GLY A 492 36.54 4.15 -14.40
N VAL A 493 36.21 5.25 -13.70
CA VAL A 493 37.12 6.39 -13.57
C VAL A 493 38.16 6.10 -12.47
N PRO A 494 39.47 6.19 -12.75
CA PRO A 494 40.49 6.01 -11.72
C PRO A 494 40.29 6.98 -10.55
N TRP A 495 40.50 6.52 -9.31
CA TRP A 495 40.26 7.33 -8.10
C TRP A 495 40.89 8.72 -8.14
N GLN A 496 42.15 8.80 -8.58
CA GLN A 496 42.89 10.07 -8.66
C GLN A 496 42.23 11.09 -9.59
N GLN A 497 41.48 10.63 -10.61
CA GLN A 497 40.70 11.48 -11.48
C GLN A 497 39.29 11.73 -10.93
N ALA A 498 38.71 10.75 -10.26
CA ALA A 498 37.35 10.80 -9.71
C ALA A 498 37.25 11.71 -8.48
N ALA A 499 38.21 11.63 -7.56
CA ALA A 499 38.21 12.33 -6.27
C ALA A 499 38.75 13.76 -6.35
N GLY A 500 39.41 14.14 -7.45
CA GLY A 500 39.95 15.49 -7.63
C GLY A 500 40.82 15.92 -6.45
N THR A 501 40.47 17.06 -5.83
CA THR A 501 41.20 17.60 -4.66
C THR A 501 41.12 16.71 -3.42
N LEU A 502 40.09 15.88 -3.29
CA LEU A 502 39.94 14.96 -2.15
C LEU A 502 40.99 13.85 -2.14
N ALA A 503 41.59 13.54 -3.30
CA ALA A 503 42.60 12.49 -3.42
C ALA A 503 43.91 12.79 -2.66
N ALA A 504 44.17 14.06 -2.35
CA ALA A 504 45.35 14.48 -1.59
C ALA A 504 45.26 14.06 -0.11
N GLU A 505 44.06 14.11 0.47
CA GLU A 505 43.79 13.71 1.86
C GLU A 505 43.40 12.22 1.95
N HIS A 506 42.72 11.71 0.92
CA HIS A 506 42.21 10.35 0.84
C HIS A 506 42.76 9.66 -0.42
N PRO A 507 43.94 9.01 -0.37
CA PRO A 507 44.63 8.49 -1.57
C PRO A 507 43.95 7.30 -2.24
N GLU A 508 42.98 6.66 -1.57
CA GLU A 508 42.21 5.51 -2.08
C GLU A 508 40.73 5.64 -1.70
N PRO A 509 39.80 5.04 -2.48
CA PRO A 509 38.39 5.01 -2.13
C PRO A 509 38.14 4.06 -0.94
N ASP A 510 37.23 4.45 -0.05
CA ASP A 510 36.89 3.72 1.17
C ASP A 510 35.38 3.45 1.34
N GLY A 511 35.05 2.70 2.39
CA GLY A 511 33.71 2.20 2.69
C GLY A 511 33.30 0.99 1.87
N TRP A 512 32.18 0.41 2.28
CA TRP A 512 31.76 -0.91 1.81
C TRP A 512 31.11 -0.86 0.43
N LEU A 513 30.34 0.19 0.13
CA LEU A 513 29.49 0.25 -1.07
C LEU A 513 30.32 0.24 -2.36
N VAL A 514 31.43 0.98 -2.40
CA VAL A 514 32.35 1.00 -3.57
C VAL A 514 33.06 -0.34 -3.80
N ARG A 515 33.06 -1.24 -2.81
CA ARG A 515 33.67 -2.57 -2.89
C ARG A 515 32.71 -3.64 -3.42
N VAL A 516 31.42 -3.34 -3.53
CA VAL A 516 30.39 -4.26 -4.03
C VAL A 516 30.57 -4.44 -5.55
N PRO A 517 30.95 -5.64 -6.05
CA PRO A 517 31.27 -5.85 -7.47
C PRO A 517 30.12 -5.51 -8.43
N GLU A 518 28.88 -5.77 -8.02
CA GLU A 518 27.68 -5.57 -8.83
C GLU A 518 27.47 -4.08 -9.19
N LEU A 519 27.99 -3.15 -8.37
CA LEU A 519 27.90 -1.71 -8.62
C LEU A 519 28.91 -1.20 -9.65
N HIS A 520 29.92 -2.00 -10.02
CA HIS A 520 30.90 -1.69 -11.08
C HIS A 520 30.40 -1.99 -12.50
N ALA A 521 29.19 -2.55 -12.63
CA ALA A 521 28.56 -2.71 -13.92
C ALA A 521 28.19 -1.34 -14.52
N GLN A 522 28.85 -0.96 -15.62
CA GLN A 522 28.64 0.32 -16.30
C GLN A 522 27.36 0.30 -17.15
N ARG A 523 26.32 1.01 -16.70
CA ARG A 523 24.95 0.88 -17.23
C ARG A 523 24.43 2.14 -17.89
N GLY A 524 25.14 2.58 -18.92
CA GLY A 524 24.69 3.67 -19.80
C GLY A 524 24.73 5.05 -19.16
N VAL A 525 25.70 5.30 -18.26
CA VAL A 525 25.97 6.66 -17.77
C VAL A 525 26.31 7.57 -18.94
N PRO A 526 25.62 8.71 -19.13
CA PRO A 526 25.98 9.66 -20.17
C PRO A 526 27.39 10.24 -19.92
N PRO A 527 28.27 10.34 -20.94
CA PRO A 527 29.59 10.94 -20.77
C PRO A 527 29.55 12.38 -20.23
N GLN A 528 28.51 13.14 -20.59
CA GLN A 528 28.29 14.49 -20.09
C GLN A 528 28.04 14.50 -18.58
N LEU A 529 27.41 13.46 -18.05
CA LEU A 529 27.22 13.30 -16.61
C LEU A 529 28.55 13.01 -15.91
N VAL A 530 29.34 12.07 -16.45
CA VAL A 530 30.67 11.76 -15.89
C VAL A 530 31.51 13.02 -15.79
N GLU A 531 31.54 13.82 -16.86
CA GLU A 531 32.30 15.06 -16.90
C GLU A 531 31.79 16.09 -15.88
N ALA A 532 30.47 16.28 -15.80
CA ALA A 532 29.87 17.20 -14.85
C ALA A 532 30.17 16.78 -13.40
N VAL A 533 30.07 15.49 -13.09
CA VAL A 533 30.35 14.96 -11.74
C VAL A 533 31.82 15.15 -11.39
N ARG A 534 32.73 14.87 -12.32
CA ARG A 534 34.18 15.08 -12.12
C ARG A 534 34.50 16.55 -11.85
N ALA A 535 33.90 17.46 -12.62
CA ALA A 535 34.08 18.89 -12.43
C ALA A 535 33.57 19.37 -11.06
N ALA A 536 32.38 18.91 -10.65
CA ALA A 536 31.79 19.27 -9.35
C ALA A 536 32.61 18.76 -8.15
N VAL A 537 33.24 17.59 -8.27
CA VAL A 537 34.14 17.06 -7.24
C VAL A 537 35.44 17.86 -7.18
N ALA A 538 36.02 18.20 -8.34
CA ALA A 538 37.30 18.90 -8.43
C ALA A 538 37.21 20.37 -7.97
N GLU A 539 36.18 21.10 -8.38
CA GLU A 539 35.97 22.53 -8.09
C GLU A 539 34.58 22.78 -7.47
N PRO A 540 34.43 22.59 -6.15
CA PRO A 540 33.16 22.82 -5.45
C PRO A 540 32.71 24.27 -5.58
N GLY A 541 31.45 24.50 -5.97
CA GLY A 541 30.90 25.84 -6.15
C GLY A 541 31.28 26.52 -7.48
N GLY A 542 31.93 25.82 -8.41
CA GLY A 542 32.18 26.27 -9.78
C GLY A 542 30.91 26.37 -10.64
N ASP A 543 31.02 26.90 -11.86
CA ASP A 543 29.88 27.10 -12.79
C ASP A 543 29.46 25.82 -13.55
N HIS A 544 29.80 24.65 -12.99
CA HIS A 544 29.60 23.33 -13.59
C HIS A 544 28.42 22.62 -12.89
N GLY A 545 27.19 22.90 -13.33
CA GLY A 545 25.97 22.41 -12.68
C GLY A 545 25.35 21.18 -13.34
N LEU A 546 24.90 20.23 -12.52
CA LEU A 546 23.87 19.29 -12.89
C LEU A 546 22.55 20.07 -12.86
N PHE A 547 21.83 20.11 -13.97
CA PHE A 547 20.58 20.86 -14.07
C PHE A 547 19.45 19.94 -14.47
N GLY A 548 18.23 20.37 -14.15
CA GLY A 548 17.05 19.68 -14.61
C GLY A 548 16.65 18.50 -13.72
N PRO A 549 15.86 17.53 -14.25
CA PRO A 549 15.20 16.49 -13.46
C PRO A 549 16.17 15.55 -12.72
N MET A 550 17.46 15.54 -13.07
CA MET A 550 18.44 14.74 -12.36
C MET A 550 18.68 15.21 -10.91
N MET A 551 18.42 16.49 -10.61
CA MET A 551 18.52 17.02 -9.24
C MET A 551 17.53 16.36 -8.27
N LEU A 552 16.44 15.78 -8.79
CA LEU A 552 15.45 15.08 -7.99
C LEU A 552 15.98 13.79 -7.37
N ALA A 553 17.13 13.26 -7.83
CA ALA A 553 17.78 12.09 -7.22
C ALA A 553 18.23 12.36 -5.76
N TRP A 554 18.46 13.62 -5.39
CA TRP A 554 18.75 14.01 -4.00
C TRP A 554 17.51 13.92 -3.10
N GLY A 555 16.30 13.92 -3.67
CA GLY A 555 15.07 14.03 -2.89
C GLY A 555 14.84 12.84 -1.96
N LEU A 556 15.25 11.63 -2.36
CA LEU A 556 15.08 10.43 -1.55
C LEU A 556 16.01 10.41 -0.31
N PRO A 557 17.34 10.54 -0.44
CA PRO A 557 18.21 10.67 0.73
C PRO A 557 17.95 11.95 1.52
N GLY A 558 17.61 13.07 0.87
CA GLY A 558 17.29 14.34 1.53
C GLY A 558 16.04 14.26 2.42
N ALA A 559 14.99 13.56 1.96
CA ALA A 559 13.79 13.30 2.75
C ALA A 559 14.07 12.52 4.04
N LEU A 560 15.06 11.62 4.01
CA LEU A 560 15.44 10.81 5.15
C LEU A 560 16.35 11.57 6.13
N ALA A 561 17.32 12.31 5.60
CA ALA A 561 18.30 13.06 6.41
C ALA A 561 17.67 14.17 7.25
N ARG A 562 16.53 14.74 6.79
CA ARG A 562 15.77 15.85 7.40
C ARG A 562 16.62 17.14 7.52
N ASN A 563 16.11 18.25 6.96
CA ASN A 563 16.74 19.58 6.94
C ASN A 563 18.13 19.66 6.28
N GLY A 564 18.20 20.32 5.11
CA GLY A 564 19.47 20.81 4.54
C GLY A 564 20.42 19.70 4.07
N PHE A 565 20.01 18.92 3.08
CA PHE A 565 20.87 17.91 2.46
C PHE A 565 22.00 18.59 1.64
N PRO A 566 23.29 18.30 1.91
CA PRO A 566 24.39 18.96 1.22
C PRO A 566 24.32 18.71 -0.28
N THR A 567 24.58 19.75 -1.07
CA THR A 567 24.54 19.62 -2.52
C THR A 567 25.75 18.84 -3.03
N GLY A 568 26.89 18.90 -2.33
CA GLY A 568 28.17 18.33 -2.79
C GLY A 568 28.86 19.26 -3.78
N GLY A 569 28.85 20.56 -3.51
CA GLY A 569 29.46 21.60 -4.35
C GLY A 569 28.66 21.97 -5.61
N TRP A 570 27.54 21.30 -5.91
CA TRP A 570 26.76 21.56 -7.11
C TRP A 570 25.95 22.87 -7.05
N ARG A 571 26.03 23.66 -8.15
CA ARG A 571 25.12 24.78 -8.40
C ARG A 571 23.74 24.26 -8.77
N ARG A 572 22.69 24.83 -8.17
CA ARG A 572 21.29 24.48 -8.45
C ARG A 572 20.52 25.70 -8.96
N THR A 573 19.64 25.49 -9.93
CA THR A 573 18.68 26.54 -10.31
C THR A 573 17.62 26.69 -9.21
N PRO A 574 16.97 27.87 -9.10
CA PRO A 574 15.82 28.03 -8.20
C PRO A 574 14.71 27.00 -8.44
N ASP A 575 14.45 26.63 -9.69
CA ASP A 575 13.46 25.63 -10.08
C ASP A 575 13.83 24.24 -9.55
N ASP A 576 15.08 23.83 -9.75
CA ASP A 576 15.57 22.53 -9.26
C ASP A 576 15.55 22.44 -7.74
N LEU A 577 15.88 23.53 -7.05
CA LEU A 577 15.81 23.62 -5.59
C LEU A 577 14.37 23.43 -5.11
N VAL A 578 13.42 24.18 -5.66
CA VAL A 578 12.03 24.10 -5.21
C VAL A 578 11.41 22.74 -5.57
N ALA A 579 11.66 22.21 -6.77
CA ALA A 579 11.13 20.90 -7.16
C ALA A 579 11.69 19.77 -6.27
N THR A 580 12.99 19.80 -5.96
CA THR A 580 13.61 18.83 -5.04
C THR A 580 13.01 18.99 -3.64
N ALA A 581 12.81 20.21 -3.16
CA ALA A 581 12.17 20.47 -1.87
C ALA A 581 10.72 19.96 -1.81
N VAL A 582 9.94 20.05 -2.89
CA VAL A 582 8.60 19.45 -2.97
C VAL A 582 8.68 17.94 -2.79
N LEU A 583 9.59 17.28 -3.52
CA LEU A 583 9.77 15.83 -3.46
C LEU A 583 10.22 15.38 -2.07
N GLU A 584 11.21 16.05 -1.47
CA GLU A 584 11.69 15.78 -0.11
C GLU A 584 10.55 15.90 0.92
N GLN A 585 9.72 16.94 0.78
CA GLN A 585 8.58 17.19 1.66
C GLN A 585 7.45 16.17 1.48
N LEU A 586 7.24 15.64 0.27
CA LEU A 586 6.31 14.53 0.04
C LEU A 586 6.84 13.25 0.68
N LEU A 587 8.07 12.84 0.34
CA LEU A 587 8.66 11.59 0.82
C LEU A 587 8.84 11.59 2.34
N SER A 588 9.30 12.68 2.95
CA SER A 588 9.45 12.78 4.41
C SER A 588 8.12 12.60 5.14
N ARG A 589 7.01 13.12 4.58
CA ARG A 589 5.66 12.87 5.12
C ARG A 589 5.20 11.43 4.88
N LEU A 590 5.53 10.83 3.73
CA LEU A 590 5.26 9.42 3.45
C LEU A 590 6.05 8.48 4.36
N PHE A 591 7.21 8.90 4.86
CA PHE A 591 8.01 8.17 5.84
C PHE A 591 7.50 8.29 7.25
N LEU A 592 6.58 9.21 7.56
CA LEU A 592 6.06 9.32 8.91
C LEU A 592 5.29 8.05 9.30
N ARG A 593 5.54 7.58 10.53
CA ARG A 593 4.76 6.54 11.17
C ARG A 593 3.37 7.09 11.46
N GLN A 594 2.41 6.78 10.61
CA GLN A 594 1.03 7.23 10.76
C GLN A 594 0.17 6.08 11.29
N LYS A 595 -0.74 6.42 12.21
CA LYS A 595 -1.79 5.49 12.63
C LYS A 595 -2.93 5.43 11.62
N ALA A 596 -3.04 6.34 10.65
CA ALA A 596 -4.11 6.41 9.64
C ALA A 596 -3.55 6.45 8.20
N GLY A 597 -4.43 6.52 7.19
CA GLY A 597 -4.06 6.51 5.77
C GLY A 597 -3.04 7.59 5.39
N ASN A 598 -1.94 7.17 4.76
CA ASN A 598 -0.83 8.06 4.38
C ASN A 598 -0.77 8.29 2.86
N ALA A 599 -1.92 8.50 2.22
CA ALA A 599 -2.07 8.61 0.77
C ALA A 599 -1.18 9.72 0.16
N VAL A 600 -0.59 9.49 -1.01
CA VAL A 600 0.18 10.51 -1.75
C VAL A 600 -0.72 11.71 -2.08
N CYS A 601 -1.98 11.48 -2.47
CA CYS A 601 -2.91 12.57 -2.78
C CYS A 601 -3.23 13.47 -1.57
N ILE A 602 -3.23 12.90 -0.35
CA ILE A 602 -3.39 13.66 0.90
C ILE A 602 -2.12 14.47 1.16
N ARG A 603 -0.93 13.89 0.96
CA ARG A 603 0.33 14.62 1.12
C ARG A 603 0.45 15.80 0.14
N VAL A 604 -0.07 15.65 -1.08
CA VAL A 604 -0.16 16.77 -2.05
C VAL A 604 -1.04 17.90 -1.51
N LEU A 605 -2.18 17.58 -0.90
CA LEU A 605 -3.05 18.57 -0.25
C LEU A 605 -2.35 19.27 0.92
N ASP A 606 -1.67 18.53 1.79
CA ASP A 606 -0.91 19.10 2.91
C ASP A 606 0.12 20.13 2.42
N LEU A 607 0.74 19.91 1.25
CA LEU A 607 1.68 20.86 0.66
C LEU A 607 0.97 22.10 0.10
N LEU A 608 -0.19 21.92 -0.55
CA LEU A 608 -1.00 23.02 -1.07
C LEU A 608 -1.59 23.91 0.02
N GLU A 609 -1.91 23.33 1.19
CA GLU A 609 -2.50 24.01 2.33
C GLU A 609 -1.45 24.56 3.31
N GLY A 610 -0.22 24.04 3.26
CA GLY A 610 0.88 24.47 4.12
C GLY A 610 1.95 25.25 3.34
N PRO A 611 3.15 24.68 3.10
CA PRO A 611 4.31 25.42 2.58
C PRO A 611 4.08 26.17 1.27
N TYR A 612 3.17 25.70 0.42
CA TYR A 612 2.88 26.32 -0.87
C TYR A 612 1.53 27.04 -0.90
N ALA A 613 0.88 27.29 0.25
CA ALA A 613 -0.39 28.03 0.33
C ALA A 613 -0.28 29.44 -0.26
N THR A 614 0.83 30.11 0.06
CA THR A 614 1.17 31.47 -0.37
C THR A 614 2.59 31.48 -0.92
N PRO A 615 2.79 31.17 -2.22
CA PRO A 615 4.12 31.11 -2.81
C PRO A 615 4.74 32.51 -2.85
N ALA A 616 6.00 32.62 -2.42
CA ALA A 616 6.76 33.87 -2.35
C ALA A 616 7.63 34.11 -3.59
N THR A 617 7.97 33.05 -4.33
CA THR A 617 8.85 33.11 -5.50
C THR A 617 8.18 32.51 -6.75
N PRO A 618 8.61 32.89 -7.98
CA PRO A 618 8.08 32.28 -9.20
C PRO A 618 8.21 30.74 -9.25
N PRO A 619 9.34 30.12 -8.82
CA PRO A 619 9.45 28.66 -8.76
C PRO A 619 8.47 28.02 -7.75
N GLU A 620 8.21 28.65 -6.61
CA GLU A 620 7.19 28.20 -5.65
C GLU A 620 5.77 28.29 -6.22
N GLN A 621 5.50 29.32 -7.02
CA GLN A 621 4.22 29.44 -7.73
C GLN A 621 4.06 28.31 -8.75
N GLN A 622 5.13 27.97 -9.49
CA GLN A 622 5.12 26.84 -10.42
C GLN A 622 4.91 25.50 -9.70
N ALA A 623 5.54 25.29 -8.53
CA ALA A 623 5.31 24.13 -7.68
C ALA A 623 3.85 24.03 -7.23
N ARG A 624 3.26 25.13 -6.76
CA ARG A 624 1.84 25.19 -6.38
C ARG A 624 0.92 24.84 -7.55
N ASP A 625 1.21 25.39 -8.74
CA ASP A 625 0.41 25.16 -9.94
C ASP A 625 0.44 23.70 -10.38
N LEU A 626 1.60 23.07 -10.35
CA LEU A 626 1.78 21.65 -10.58
C LEU A 626 0.97 20.81 -9.59
N LEU A 627 1.13 21.04 -8.28
CA LEU A 627 0.45 20.25 -7.24
C LEU A 627 -1.08 20.37 -7.38
N ARG A 628 -1.56 21.57 -7.71
CA ARG A 628 -2.98 21.84 -7.96
C ARG A 628 -3.48 21.15 -9.22
N ASP A 629 -2.69 21.09 -10.29
CA ASP A 629 -3.06 20.35 -11.49
C ASP A 629 -3.18 18.86 -11.21
N VAL A 630 -2.17 18.27 -10.55
CA VAL A 630 -2.20 16.85 -10.12
C VAL A 630 -3.44 16.56 -9.28
N HIS A 631 -3.72 17.40 -8.27
CA HIS A 631 -4.89 17.23 -7.41
C HIS A 631 -6.22 17.30 -8.19
N LYS A 632 -6.35 18.22 -9.15
CA LYS A 632 -7.54 18.32 -10.02
C LYS A 632 -7.72 17.06 -10.86
N ARG A 633 -6.64 16.57 -11.49
CA ARG A 633 -6.67 15.38 -12.35
C ARG A 633 -6.98 14.11 -11.56
N TRP A 634 -6.57 14.06 -10.29
CA TRP A 634 -6.86 12.95 -9.40
C TRP A 634 -8.36 12.62 -9.29
N PHE A 635 -9.28 13.58 -9.43
CA PHE A 635 -10.72 13.34 -9.38
C PHE A 635 -11.34 12.80 -10.69
N LYS A 636 -10.67 12.89 -11.83
CA LYS A 636 -11.22 12.55 -13.15
C LYS A 636 -11.29 11.04 -13.41
N PHE A 637 -12.11 10.29 -12.67
CA PHE A 637 -12.10 8.82 -12.68
C PHE A 637 -12.36 8.18 -14.05
N LEU A 638 -13.27 8.74 -14.84
CA LEU A 638 -13.67 8.18 -16.14
C LEU A 638 -12.66 8.46 -17.28
N GLN A 639 -11.55 9.14 -16.99
CA GLN A 639 -10.53 9.48 -17.99
C GLN A 639 -9.32 8.55 -17.86
N HIS A 640 -8.73 8.20 -19.02
CA HIS A 640 -7.57 7.32 -19.10
C HIS A 640 -6.32 8.01 -18.54
N ASP A 641 -5.54 7.28 -17.73
CA ASP A 641 -4.40 7.87 -17.02
C ASP A 641 -3.31 8.37 -17.98
N ILE A 642 -3.08 7.67 -19.10
CA ILE A 642 -2.10 8.06 -20.14
C ILE A 642 -2.48 9.41 -20.78
N THR A 643 -3.78 9.63 -21.03
CA THR A 643 -4.26 10.91 -21.55
C THR A 643 -4.03 12.04 -20.56
N GLU A 644 -4.21 11.77 -19.26
CA GLU A 644 -4.04 12.78 -18.22
C GLU A 644 -2.57 13.08 -17.93
N ILE A 645 -1.67 12.09 -17.91
CA ILE A 645 -0.25 12.28 -17.63
C ILE A 645 0.48 13.02 -18.76
N GLU A 646 0.12 12.77 -20.03
CA GLU A 646 0.71 13.47 -21.20
C GLU A 646 0.40 14.97 -21.21
N GLN A 647 -0.68 15.39 -20.52
CA GLN A 647 -1.03 16.80 -20.39
C GLN A 647 -0.30 17.52 -19.25
N ILE A 648 0.53 16.81 -18.47
CA ILE A 648 1.35 17.39 -17.40
C ILE A 648 2.73 17.76 -17.95
N GLY A 649 2.83 18.96 -18.52
CA GLY A 649 4.06 19.49 -19.11
C GLY A 649 4.68 18.59 -20.19
N GLY A 650 5.94 18.87 -20.57
CA GLY A 650 6.63 18.16 -21.65
C GLY A 650 7.28 16.82 -21.26
N GLY A 651 7.37 16.51 -19.96
CA GLY A 651 8.05 15.32 -19.45
C GLY A 651 9.57 15.38 -19.58
N VAL A 652 10.17 16.57 -19.70
CA VAL A 652 11.62 16.74 -19.93
C VAL A 652 12.27 17.67 -18.90
N ASP A 653 11.61 18.75 -18.52
CA ASP A 653 12.04 19.66 -17.46
C ASP A 653 11.72 19.10 -16.06
N THR A 654 12.35 19.69 -15.03
CA THR A 654 12.27 19.22 -13.63
C THR A 654 10.84 19.15 -13.10
N PHE A 655 10.04 20.20 -13.34
CA PHE A 655 8.67 20.25 -12.84
C PHE A 655 7.76 19.30 -13.61
N SER A 656 7.88 19.17 -14.94
CA SER A 656 7.04 18.20 -15.66
C SER A 656 7.35 16.75 -15.27
N VAL A 657 8.62 16.39 -15.08
CA VAL A 657 9.02 15.05 -14.58
C VAL A 657 8.45 14.79 -13.19
N LEU A 658 8.59 15.74 -12.27
CA LEU A 658 8.03 15.63 -10.91
C LEU A 658 6.51 15.52 -10.95
N GLY A 659 5.83 16.35 -11.73
CA GLY A 659 4.37 16.39 -11.83
C GLY A 659 3.79 15.07 -12.34
N ARG A 660 4.41 14.49 -13.37
CA ARG A 660 4.03 13.17 -13.91
C ARG A 660 4.24 12.07 -12.88
N ALA A 661 5.35 12.11 -12.12
CA ALA A 661 5.64 11.12 -11.09
C ALA A 661 4.63 11.17 -9.95
N VAL A 662 4.34 12.39 -9.44
CA VAL A 662 3.37 12.61 -8.37
C VAL A 662 1.96 12.24 -8.83
N PHE A 663 1.60 12.55 -10.09
CA PHE A 663 0.32 12.13 -10.67
C PHE A 663 0.19 10.61 -10.70
N ALA A 664 1.16 9.90 -11.30
CA ALA A 664 1.10 8.44 -11.42
C ALA A 664 1.00 7.76 -10.05
N ALA A 665 1.80 8.21 -9.08
CA ALA A 665 1.75 7.74 -7.71
C ALA A 665 0.40 8.05 -7.04
N ALA A 666 -0.02 9.32 -6.98
CA ALA A 666 -1.27 9.71 -6.32
C ALA A 666 -2.52 9.08 -6.95
N ARG A 667 -2.49 8.82 -8.25
CA ARG A 667 -3.61 8.25 -8.98
C ARG A 667 -3.79 6.76 -8.72
N ARG A 668 -2.70 6.02 -8.55
CA ARG A 668 -2.68 4.55 -8.56
C ARG A 668 -1.86 3.91 -7.44
N GLU A 669 -1.51 4.61 -6.36
CA GLU A 669 -0.70 4.08 -5.25
C GLU A 669 -1.20 2.77 -4.62
N TYR A 670 -2.50 2.47 -4.74
CA TYR A 670 -3.12 1.23 -4.28
C TYR A 670 -2.90 0.03 -5.21
N ASP A 671 -2.39 0.27 -6.42
CA ASP A 671 -1.97 -0.72 -7.41
C ASP A 671 -0.56 -0.34 -7.92
N PRO A 672 0.49 -0.75 -7.19
CA PRO A 672 1.87 -0.39 -7.51
C PRO A 672 2.31 -0.75 -8.94
N ARG A 673 1.83 -1.87 -9.48
CA ARG A 673 2.11 -2.27 -10.87
C ARG A 673 1.55 -1.24 -11.83
N THR A 674 0.26 -0.93 -11.70
CA THR A 674 -0.38 0.07 -12.57
C THR A 674 0.26 1.45 -12.40
N ALA A 675 0.54 1.89 -11.17
CA ALA A 675 1.19 3.17 -10.92
C ALA A 675 2.55 3.31 -11.62
N LEU A 676 3.39 2.29 -11.51
CA LEU A 676 4.71 2.25 -12.15
C LEU A 676 4.60 2.19 -13.67
N THR A 677 3.68 1.40 -14.23
CA THR A 677 3.46 1.37 -15.69
C THR A 677 2.94 2.69 -16.24
N VAL A 678 2.03 3.38 -15.53
CA VAL A 678 1.55 4.71 -15.92
C VAL A 678 2.69 5.74 -15.84
N ALA A 679 3.56 5.63 -14.83
CA ALA A 679 4.68 6.53 -14.63
C ALA A 679 5.76 6.45 -15.73
N VAL A 680 5.79 5.37 -16.54
CA VAL A 680 6.80 5.20 -17.60
C VAL A 680 6.19 5.24 -19.01
N ASN A 681 4.88 5.00 -19.15
CA ASN A 681 4.16 5.01 -20.42
C ASN A 681 3.70 6.43 -20.79
N HIS A 682 4.68 7.31 -21.00
CA HIS A 682 4.47 8.68 -21.42
C HIS A 682 5.69 9.16 -22.23
N SER A 683 5.55 10.27 -22.93
CA SER A 683 6.64 10.89 -23.70
C SER A 683 7.71 11.49 -22.78
N GLY A 684 8.99 11.42 -23.15
CA GLY A 684 10.07 12.12 -22.42
C GLY A 684 10.82 11.25 -21.40
N ARG A 685 11.20 11.83 -20.26
CA ARG A 685 12.13 11.26 -19.25
C ARG A 685 11.48 10.20 -18.35
N SER A 686 10.95 9.15 -18.97
CA SER A 686 10.18 8.08 -18.31
C SER A 686 10.97 7.31 -17.25
N ALA A 687 12.30 7.17 -17.35
CA ALA A 687 13.07 6.47 -16.32
C ALA A 687 13.11 7.24 -14.99
N MET A 688 13.34 8.56 -15.04
CA MET A 688 13.33 9.37 -13.82
C MET A 688 11.91 9.51 -13.27
N THR A 689 10.89 9.69 -14.12
CA THR A 689 9.50 9.69 -13.67
C THR A 689 9.11 8.38 -13.00
N GLY A 690 9.48 7.24 -13.60
CA GLY A 690 9.30 5.91 -13.02
C GLY A 690 9.99 5.75 -11.68
N ALA A 691 11.26 6.14 -11.57
CA ALA A 691 12.02 6.04 -10.32
C ALA A 691 11.39 6.88 -9.18
N LEU A 692 10.97 8.11 -9.46
CA LEU A 692 10.34 8.99 -8.46
C LEU A 692 8.93 8.50 -8.07
N ALA A 693 8.12 8.07 -9.04
CA ALA A 693 6.82 7.46 -8.77
C ALA A 693 6.98 6.19 -7.94
N GLY A 694 7.97 5.36 -8.29
CA GLY A 694 8.35 4.16 -7.56
C GLY A 694 8.79 4.44 -6.14
N ALA A 695 9.53 5.51 -5.89
CA ALA A 695 9.87 5.92 -4.52
C ALA A 695 8.62 6.24 -3.69
N MET A 696 7.67 7.01 -4.24
CA MET A 696 6.43 7.36 -3.53
C MET A 696 5.52 6.14 -3.33
N VAL A 697 5.34 5.31 -4.35
CA VAL A 697 4.54 4.08 -4.31
C VAL A 697 5.16 3.06 -3.35
N GLY A 698 6.48 2.91 -3.39
CA GLY A 698 7.25 2.07 -2.48
C GLY A 698 7.14 2.55 -1.03
N ALA A 699 7.19 3.87 -0.80
CA ALA A 699 6.95 4.44 0.53
C ALA A 699 5.56 4.09 1.08
N ARG A 700 4.58 3.96 0.19
CA ARG A 700 3.22 3.59 0.55
C ARG A 700 3.02 2.11 0.81
N ALA A 701 3.58 1.29 -0.08
CA ALA A 701 3.30 -0.14 -0.13
C ALA A 701 4.26 -0.96 0.74
N GLY A 702 5.46 -0.42 1.06
CA GLY A 702 6.58 -1.23 1.53
C GLY A 702 7.04 -2.24 0.48
N ILE A 703 8.12 -2.98 0.75
CA ILE A 703 8.62 -3.99 -0.21
C ILE A 703 7.55 -5.06 -0.47
N ALA A 704 6.90 -5.55 0.59
CA ALA A 704 5.92 -6.63 0.47
C ALA A 704 4.64 -6.23 -0.29
N GLY A 705 4.39 -4.93 -0.50
CA GLY A 705 3.29 -4.46 -1.34
C GLY A 705 3.67 -4.20 -2.79
N LEU A 706 4.96 -4.19 -3.15
CA LEU A 706 5.44 -4.06 -4.53
C LEU A 706 5.30 -5.39 -5.30
N PRO A 707 5.27 -5.39 -6.65
CA PRO A 707 5.21 -6.62 -7.45
C PRO A 707 6.41 -7.52 -7.14
N ARG A 708 6.14 -8.71 -6.58
CA ARG A 708 7.16 -9.61 -6.03
C ARG A 708 8.18 -10.02 -7.08
N GLU A 709 7.72 -10.35 -8.27
CA GLU A 709 8.53 -10.71 -9.43
C GLU A 709 9.49 -9.58 -9.86
N TRP A 710 9.12 -8.32 -9.64
CA TRP A 710 9.98 -7.18 -9.94
C TRP A 710 11.00 -6.94 -8.85
N VAL A 711 10.61 -7.07 -7.58
CA VAL A 711 11.53 -7.02 -6.44
C VAL A 711 12.58 -8.13 -6.56
N GLU A 712 12.17 -9.34 -6.88
CA GLU A 712 13.05 -10.50 -6.98
C GLU A 712 14.00 -10.43 -8.19
N ALA A 713 13.61 -9.73 -9.26
CA ALA A 713 14.42 -9.52 -10.45
C ALA A 713 15.51 -8.45 -10.30
N LEU A 714 15.43 -7.59 -9.26
CA LEU A 714 16.45 -6.58 -9.01
C LEU A 714 17.79 -7.23 -8.72
N ASP A 715 18.78 -6.91 -9.54
CA ASP A 715 20.11 -7.51 -9.49
C ASP A 715 20.95 -7.05 -8.29
N VAL A 716 20.70 -5.82 -7.79
CA VAL A 716 21.31 -5.26 -6.56
C VAL A 716 20.27 -5.05 -5.45
N GLY A 717 19.16 -5.78 -5.50
CA GLY A 717 18.05 -5.61 -4.56
C GLY A 717 18.45 -5.80 -3.09
N GLU A 718 19.37 -6.72 -2.79
CA GLU A 718 19.87 -6.95 -1.43
C GLU A 718 20.72 -5.78 -0.92
N VAL A 719 21.61 -5.25 -1.76
CA VAL A 719 22.45 -4.08 -1.46
C VAL A 719 21.61 -2.83 -1.19
N ILE A 720 20.56 -2.61 -2.00
CA ILE A 720 19.61 -1.50 -1.81
C ILE A 720 18.90 -1.62 -0.47
N ARG A 721 18.42 -2.83 -0.13
CA ARG A 721 17.71 -3.09 1.13
C ARG A 721 18.61 -2.87 2.34
N GLU A 722 19.84 -3.34 2.27
CA GLU A 722 20.87 -3.17 3.30
C GLU A 722 21.19 -1.70 3.53
N LEU A 723 21.51 -0.95 2.47
CA LEU A 723 21.78 0.49 2.56
C LEU A 723 20.59 1.27 3.11
N ALA A 724 19.36 0.94 2.68
CA ALA A 724 18.16 1.64 3.12
C ALA A 724 17.80 1.34 4.59
N ASP A 725 18.01 0.10 5.06
CA ASP A 725 17.87 -0.27 6.49
C ASP A 725 18.85 0.54 7.36
N GLU A 726 20.11 0.63 6.93
CA GLU A 726 21.14 1.36 7.66
C GLU A 726 20.92 2.87 7.61
N ALA A 727 20.49 3.40 6.47
CA ALA A 727 20.10 4.79 6.36
C ALA A 727 18.93 5.12 7.30
N TYR A 728 17.91 4.25 7.35
CA TYR A 728 16.77 4.43 8.26
C TYR A 728 17.23 4.58 9.71
N TRP A 729 18.08 3.66 10.18
CA TRP A 729 18.56 3.65 11.55
C TRP A 729 19.52 4.80 11.87
N ASN A 730 20.36 5.22 10.92
CA ASN A 730 21.23 6.38 11.08
C ASN A 730 20.46 7.67 11.36
N PHE A 731 19.26 7.82 10.78
CA PHE A 731 18.41 9.00 10.93
C PHE A 731 17.21 8.79 11.87
N ALA A 732 17.09 7.61 12.47
CA ALA A 732 16.09 7.32 13.49
C ALA A 732 16.45 8.02 14.82
N GLN A 733 15.46 8.24 15.68
CA GLN A 733 15.67 8.79 17.02
C GLN A 733 16.57 7.88 17.87
N ARG A 734 16.45 6.57 17.66
CA ARG A 734 17.37 5.58 18.20
C ARG A 734 18.22 5.05 17.07
N ASN A 735 19.51 5.35 17.07
CA ASN A 735 20.47 4.70 16.19
C ASN A 735 21.10 3.52 16.92
N PRO A 736 20.72 2.26 16.63
CA PRO A 736 21.31 1.08 17.26
C PRO A 736 22.79 0.86 16.89
N TYR A 737 23.35 1.67 15.98
CA TYR A 737 24.73 1.59 15.53
C TYR A 737 25.65 2.63 16.19
N GLU A 738 25.14 3.58 16.98
CA GLU A 738 25.91 4.69 17.56
C GLU A 738 27.12 4.25 18.42
N GLU A 739 27.00 3.11 19.09
CA GLU A 739 28.05 2.57 19.97
C GLU A 739 28.89 1.46 19.31
N SER A 740 28.71 1.20 18.01
CA SER A 740 29.40 0.14 17.29
C SER A 740 30.69 0.65 16.64
N ASP A 741 31.84 0.08 17.03
CA ASP A 741 33.14 0.34 16.37
C ASP A 741 33.09 -0.01 14.87
N ASP A 742 32.27 -1.00 14.49
CA ASP A 742 32.09 -1.40 13.10
C ASP A 742 31.38 -0.34 12.25
N TRP A 743 30.58 0.54 12.85
CA TRP A 743 29.88 1.61 12.12
C TRP A 743 30.85 2.63 11.53
N ALA A 744 31.90 3.00 12.27
CA ALA A 744 32.93 3.93 11.81
C ALA A 744 33.78 3.35 10.67
N GLY A 745 34.07 2.03 10.72
CA GLY A 745 34.73 1.32 9.62
C GLY A 745 33.83 1.15 8.39
N ARG A 746 32.52 1.00 8.61
CA ARG A 746 31.52 0.85 7.54
C ARG A 746 31.23 2.16 6.81
N TYR A 747 31.10 3.27 7.54
CA TYR A 747 30.88 4.62 7.02
C TYR A 747 31.99 5.57 7.49
N PRO A 748 33.19 5.49 6.88
CA PRO A 748 34.30 6.37 7.23
C PRO A 748 33.96 7.86 7.09
N ASN A 749 34.38 8.64 8.08
CA ASN A 749 34.23 10.09 8.09
C ASN A 749 35.45 10.75 7.44
N TRP A 750 35.19 11.77 6.63
CA TRP A 750 36.21 12.59 5.96
C TRP A 750 36.21 14.00 6.51
#